data_AF-A0AAU8MW43-F1
#
_entry.id   AF-A0AAU8MW43-F1
#
_cell.length_a   1.000
_cell.length_b   1.000
_cell.length_c   1.000
_cell.angle_alpha   90.00
_cell.angle_beta   90.00
_cell.angle_gamma   90.00
#
_symmetry.space_group_name_H-M   'P 1'
#
loop_
_entity.id
_entity.type
_entity.pdbx_description
1 polymer ?
#
loop_
_entity_poly.entity_id
_entity_poly.type
_entity_poly.pdbx_seq_one_letter_code
_entity_poly.pdbx_strand_id
1 'polypeptide(L)'
;MSESLLDLAPAPARAAPPASPAARRLLAAVAGGGSAWWWPRRARIGEDGLLVPLRAWRGARAARRIGAALHDARLAPWLRFLDALDRDCAALARAHARRVAPSALALDNGELHAPVLDLALHWCLAPRRPRLEARLRALRERHREFLALFLRRLRRDLRSGALQRQAGADGRVAALWAHPEETHHGGQRVLRATWDNGVALAYKPRPADAEIAFLGADGVFAWINGLRGGPAALRLPTLNSFHGDGRDRDYLWQEWIGAPPGYGRVRGGPLRAVRLSRSRARRLWRDAGALAGACFGFGLVDLGPGNVVCGLRRGRPQLLPVDLEVCLFPVQGLEDTGLTVGDRDRGRYPAGFERDPGRGDSEGPDWAFFDADDGSARLCAVARPWRRESAPGLVADRDGRVGYGAYAPDFLRGLFDLWMRIHCHRDALGAAVGGRLRGRLTRVLLRPTPAYAEALDPFAGAAPDLRGYVAAERAQLRRGDVPYFYTRLDRPAPLLTLPPPPGTPHAVAGRLPHPRAQLNPQPARARGEGFGLLDLAVAARDAIAHVMADLSAAHGVCGELHEPRLGVRLQWWGAQDGEACFDWARQDRRVICRWQGEQVGLRVEALSAPAEPAAPQDDAEAVAARLLRIDRIDAALRTPWTDGGFADPALEARLDAHVRESMAWLQAVVDRHGWPGRTLVGEAAAAAACRLLQHADGPRAFQDRCLRLIAAAARAGDMALRELAYLTDALRVQRGRKQRYGTKFRRRGQGFEPCPIERPGQVDHRRLAMGLEPLAEYAERIRRQFAAARG
;
A
#
# COMPACT_ATOMS: atom_id res chain seq x y z
N MET A 1 21.69 -7.93 -17.32
CA MET A 1 22.53 -7.22 -16.32
C MET A 1 23.24 -6.09 -17.05
N SER A 2 23.47 -4.95 -16.41
CA SER A 2 24.25 -3.86 -17.01
C SER A 2 25.70 -4.31 -17.27
N GLU A 3 26.47 -3.48 -17.99
CA GLU A 3 27.93 -3.61 -18.02
C GLU A 3 28.52 -3.60 -16.59
N SER A 4 29.66 -4.27 -16.43
CA SER A 4 30.39 -4.30 -15.16
C SER A 4 31.01 -2.93 -14.87
N LEU A 5 30.74 -2.40 -13.68
CA LEU A 5 31.32 -1.16 -13.18
C LEU A 5 32.73 -1.41 -12.62
N LEU A 6 32.95 -2.57 -12.01
CA LEU A 6 34.23 -2.98 -11.40
C LEU A 6 34.27 -4.51 -11.28
N ASP A 7 35.37 -5.12 -11.72
CA ASP A 7 35.59 -6.56 -11.58
C ASP A 7 36.51 -6.87 -10.39
N LEU A 8 36.06 -7.80 -9.56
CA LEU A 8 36.79 -8.35 -8.42
C LEU A 8 37.37 -9.71 -8.79
N ALA A 9 38.64 -9.73 -9.17
CA ALA A 9 39.38 -10.96 -9.47
C ALA A 9 39.36 -11.96 -8.29
N PRO A 10 39.68 -13.25 -8.54
CA PRO A 10 39.96 -14.22 -7.49
C PRO A 10 41.01 -13.68 -6.51
N ALA A 11 40.94 -14.14 -5.25
CA ALA A 11 41.84 -13.63 -4.21
C ALA A 11 43.31 -13.90 -4.56
N PRO A 12 44.16 -12.87 -4.71
CA PRO A 12 45.56 -13.10 -4.98
C PRO A 12 46.24 -13.70 -3.73
N ALA A 13 47.34 -14.44 -3.96
CA ALA A 13 48.15 -14.99 -2.88
C ALA A 13 48.72 -13.89 -1.97
N ARG A 14 49.13 -12.77 -2.58
CA ARG A 14 49.54 -11.53 -1.91
C ARG A 14 48.94 -10.33 -2.65
N ALA A 15 48.49 -9.33 -1.92
CA ALA A 15 48.06 -8.04 -2.47
C ALA A 15 48.91 -6.94 -1.85
N ALA A 16 49.41 -6.00 -2.67
CA ALA A 16 50.04 -4.81 -2.14
C ALA A 16 49.02 -4.03 -1.27
N PRO A 17 49.42 -3.46 -0.14
CA PRO A 17 48.51 -2.66 0.67
C PRO A 17 48.19 -1.34 -0.06
N PRO A 18 46.94 -0.85 -0.02
CA PRO A 18 46.60 0.44 -0.63
C PRO A 18 47.37 1.58 0.04
N ALA A 19 47.65 2.65 -0.72
CA ALA A 19 48.37 3.82 -0.21
C ALA A 19 47.61 4.57 0.91
N SER A 20 46.28 4.50 0.93
CA SER A 20 45.42 5.14 1.94
C SER A 20 45.54 4.45 3.32
N PRO A 21 45.96 5.16 4.38
CA PRO A 21 45.95 4.65 5.75
C PRO A 21 44.57 4.22 6.24
N ALA A 22 43.51 4.99 5.92
CA ALA A 22 42.15 4.65 6.33
C ALA A 22 41.68 3.35 5.66
N ALA A 23 41.94 3.17 4.36
CA ALA A 23 41.63 1.93 3.66
C ALA A 23 42.37 0.72 4.25
N ARG A 24 43.66 0.86 4.62
CA ARG A 24 44.40 -0.21 5.31
C ARG A 24 43.76 -0.61 6.62
N ARG A 25 43.33 0.37 7.44
CA ARG A 25 42.65 0.12 8.72
C ARG A 25 41.33 -0.63 8.52
N LEU A 26 40.52 -0.17 7.57
CA LEU A 26 39.25 -0.81 7.22
C LEU A 26 39.43 -2.24 6.68
N LEU A 27 40.44 -2.49 5.85
CA LEU A 27 40.78 -3.83 5.36
C LEU A 27 41.28 -4.76 6.49
N ALA A 28 42.06 -4.24 7.44
CA ALA A 28 42.49 -5.01 8.61
C ALA A 28 41.29 -5.44 9.47
N ALA A 29 40.30 -4.57 9.65
CA ALA A 29 39.05 -4.91 10.34
C ALA A 29 38.28 -6.03 9.61
N VAL A 30 38.22 -5.97 8.27
CA VAL A 30 37.61 -7.04 7.46
C VAL A 30 38.38 -8.36 7.61
N ALA A 31 39.71 -8.31 7.57
CA ALA A 31 40.57 -9.48 7.75
C ALA A 31 40.36 -10.14 9.12
N GLY A 32 40.18 -9.33 10.17
CA GLY A 32 39.84 -9.75 11.54
C GLY A 32 38.40 -10.21 11.76
N GLY A 33 37.57 -10.31 10.71
CA GLY A 33 36.20 -10.84 10.79
C GLY A 33 35.09 -9.79 10.80
N GLY A 34 35.43 -8.50 10.80
CA GLY A 34 34.47 -7.41 10.58
C GLY A 34 33.85 -7.44 9.18
N SER A 35 32.65 -6.88 9.03
CA SER A 35 32.02 -6.70 7.71
C SER A 35 32.60 -5.49 6.99
N ALA A 36 32.82 -5.61 5.68
CA ALA A 36 33.12 -4.48 4.80
C ALA A 36 31.85 -3.64 4.51
N TRP A 37 31.33 -2.94 5.52
CA TRP A 37 30.13 -2.09 5.42
C TRP A 37 30.30 -0.90 4.46
N TRP A 38 31.55 -0.51 4.20
CA TRP A 38 31.97 0.58 3.31
C TRP A 38 32.17 0.13 1.85
N TRP A 39 31.93 -1.16 1.56
CA TRP A 39 32.12 -1.76 0.24
C TRP A 39 30.78 -2.31 -0.30
N PRO A 40 30.51 -2.27 -1.62
CA PRO A 40 29.24 -2.72 -2.17
C PRO A 40 28.90 -4.17 -1.79
N ARG A 41 27.61 -4.40 -1.56
CA ARG A 41 27.09 -5.70 -1.10
C ARG A 41 27.15 -6.74 -2.21
N ARG A 42 27.10 -8.01 -1.83
CA ARG A 42 26.92 -9.11 -2.76
C ARG A 42 25.46 -9.51 -2.84
N ALA A 43 25.01 -9.88 -4.02
CA ALA A 43 23.68 -10.37 -4.27
C ALA A 43 23.67 -11.50 -5.29
N ARG A 44 22.58 -12.26 -5.29
CA ARG A 44 22.20 -13.14 -6.41
C ARG A 44 20.77 -12.83 -6.81
N ILE A 45 20.40 -13.19 -8.02
CA ILE A 45 19.00 -13.12 -8.46
C ILE A 45 18.28 -14.37 -7.92
N GLY A 46 17.18 -14.18 -7.20
CA GLY A 46 16.31 -15.25 -6.74
C GLY A 46 15.40 -15.76 -7.86
N GLU A 47 14.77 -16.92 -7.64
CA GLU A 47 13.76 -17.49 -8.56
C GLU A 47 12.54 -16.57 -8.74
N ASP A 48 12.23 -15.78 -7.71
CA ASP A 48 11.22 -14.72 -7.68
C ASP A 48 11.66 -13.43 -8.41
N GLY A 49 12.86 -13.43 -9.01
CA GLY A 49 13.43 -12.28 -9.70
C GLY A 49 13.98 -11.18 -8.77
N LEU A 50 13.82 -11.33 -7.44
CA LEU A 50 14.29 -10.39 -6.43
C LEU A 50 15.80 -10.55 -6.17
N LEU A 51 16.47 -9.46 -5.78
CA LEU A 51 17.87 -9.53 -5.36
C LEU A 51 17.99 -10.09 -3.95
N VAL A 52 18.58 -11.27 -3.82
CA VAL A 52 18.80 -11.90 -2.51
C VAL A 52 20.18 -11.47 -2.00
N PRO A 53 20.27 -10.76 -0.87
CA PRO A 53 21.55 -10.39 -0.29
C PRO A 53 22.34 -11.63 0.11
N LEU A 54 23.63 -11.65 -0.24
CA LEU A 54 24.56 -12.69 0.18
C LEU A 54 25.32 -12.27 1.44
N ARG A 55 26.04 -13.20 2.05
CA ARG A 55 26.87 -12.91 3.23
C ARG A 55 27.80 -11.73 2.96
N ALA A 56 27.85 -10.80 3.90
CA ALA A 56 28.77 -9.66 3.86
C ALA A 56 30.22 -10.11 3.64
N TRP A 57 31.01 -9.26 2.99
CA TRP A 57 32.45 -9.47 2.82
C TRP A 57 33.14 -9.49 4.19
N ARG A 58 33.76 -10.63 4.53
CA ARG A 58 34.42 -10.88 5.83
C ARG A 58 35.63 -11.80 5.65
N GLY A 59 36.62 -11.67 6.52
CA GLY A 59 37.80 -12.53 6.62
C GLY A 59 38.94 -12.15 5.67
N ALA A 60 40.11 -12.75 5.90
CA ALA A 60 41.36 -12.42 5.21
C ALA A 60 41.29 -12.54 3.68
N ARG A 61 40.55 -13.54 3.16
CA ARG A 61 40.35 -13.71 1.71
C ARG A 61 39.57 -12.54 1.10
N ALA A 62 38.51 -12.09 1.75
CA ALA A 62 37.73 -10.94 1.29
C ALA A 62 38.56 -9.65 1.36
N ALA A 63 39.31 -9.45 2.44
CA ALA A 63 40.20 -8.29 2.58
C ALA A 63 41.26 -8.23 1.45
N ARG A 64 41.88 -9.35 1.07
CA ARG A 64 42.83 -9.37 -0.06
C ARG A 64 42.17 -9.06 -1.40
N ARG A 65 40.96 -9.59 -1.66
CA ARG A 65 40.21 -9.31 -2.89
C ARG A 65 39.85 -7.83 -3.01
N ILE A 66 39.29 -7.26 -1.95
CA ILE A 66 38.91 -5.84 -1.92
C ILE A 66 40.18 -4.97 -2.03
N GLY A 67 41.24 -5.30 -1.28
CA GLY A 67 42.50 -4.57 -1.31
C GLY A 67 43.17 -4.53 -2.70
N ALA A 68 43.10 -5.62 -3.45
CA ALA A 68 43.56 -5.65 -4.84
C ALA A 68 42.71 -4.72 -5.73
N ALA A 69 41.38 -4.77 -5.62
CA ALA A 69 40.47 -3.92 -6.39
C ALA A 69 40.67 -2.41 -6.13
N LEU A 70 41.10 -2.03 -4.92
CA LEU A 70 41.41 -0.62 -4.59
C LEU A 70 42.59 -0.03 -5.38
N HIS A 71 43.35 -0.84 -6.14
CA HIS A 71 44.40 -0.35 -7.04
C HIS A 71 43.88 0.11 -8.41
N ASP A 72 42.58 -0.08 -8.70
CA ASP A 72 41.95 0.50 -9.88
C ASP A 72 42.15 2.03 -9.86
N ALA A 73 42.74 2.58 -10.94
CA ALA A 73 43.08 4.00 -11.03
C ALA A 73 41.86 4.91 -10.83
N ARG A 74 40.64 4.43 -11.14
CA ARG A 74 39.38 5.16 -10.93
C ARG A 74 39.05 5.37 -9.45
N LEU A 75 39.62 4.55 -8.55
CA LEU A 75 39.40 4.63 -7.11
C LEU A 75 40.43 5.51 -6.38
N ALA A 76 41.49 5.99 -7.06
CA ALA A 76 42.46 6.88 -6.44
C ALA A 76 41.83 8.18 -5.85
N PRO A 77 40.86 8.86 -6.51
CA PRO A 77 40.13 9.98 -5.91
C PRO A 77 39.31 9.57 -4.67
N TRP A 78 38.68 8.40 -4.69
CA TRP A 78 37.91 7.87 -3.56
C TRP A 78 38.80 7.61 -2.34
N LEU A 79 39.99 7.06 -2.53
CA LEU A 79 40.96 6.84 -1.44
C LEU A 79 41.44 8.14 -0.81
N ARG A 80 41.70 9.19 -1.62
CA ARG A 80 42.03 10.53 -1.08
C ARG A 80 40.86 11.14 -0.32
N PHE A 81 39.64 10.96 -0.82
CA PHE A 81 38.41 11.39 -0.16
C PHE A 81 38.26 10.70 1.21
N LEU A 82 38.46 9.37 1.26
CA LEU A 82 38.40 8.56 2.47
C LEU A 82 39.39 9.05 3.53
N ASP A 83 40.65 9.27 3.18
CA ASP A 83 41.67 9.76 4.12
C ASP A 83 41.35 11.18 4.63
N ALA A 84 40.78 12.03 3.78
CA ALA A 84 40.36 13.37 4.20
C ALA A 84 39.15 13.32 5.12
N LEU A 85 38.17 12.46 4.84
CA LEU A 85 37.01 12.23 5.69
C LEU A 85 37.44 11.68 7.06
N ASP A 86 38.40 10.75 7.11
CA ASP A 86 38.95 10.20 8.35
C ASP A 86 39.52 11.30 9.26
N ARG A 87 40.27 12.24 8.68
CA ARG A 87 40.81 13.40 9.41
C ARG A 87 39.71 14.32 9.94
N ASP A 88 38.69 14.61 9.14
CA ASP A 88 37.55 15.43 9.55
C ASP A 88 36.77 14.76 10.70
N CYS A 89 36.48 13.47 10.58
CA CYS A 89 35.83 12.66 11.61
C CYS A 89 36.64 12.64 12.91
N ALA A 90 37.95 12.39 12.83
CA ALA A 90 38.83 12.39 14.00
C ALA A 90 38.90 13.78 14.67
N ALA A 91 38.88 14.86 13.89
CA ALA A 91 38.83 16.22 14.43
C ALA A 91 37.52 16.50 15.19
N LEU A 92 36.37 16.13 14.60
CA LEU A 92 35.06 16.25 15.25
C LEU A 92 34.97 15.39 16.51
N ALA A 93 35.42 14.13 16.45
CA ALA A 93 35.44 13.22 17.58
C ALA A 93 36.24 13.78 18.76
N ARG A 94 37.44 14.34 18.51
CA ARG A 94 38.25 15.01 19.54
C ARG A 94 37.57 16.24 20.12
N ALA A 95 37.03 17.11 19.25
CA ALA A 95 36.40 18.36 19.68
C ALA A 95 35.12 18.14 20.52
N HIS A 96 34.43 17.01 20.33
CA HIS A 96 33.13 16.73 20.95
C HIS A 96 33.14 15.54 21.92
N ALA A 97 34.30 14.97 22.26
CA ALA A 97 34.47 13.77 23.09
C ALA A 97 33.76 13.80 24.46
N ARG A 98 33.53 15.00 25.02
CA ARG A 98 32.79 15.17 26.29
C ARG A 98 31.29 14.88 26.18
N ARG A 99 30.70 15.04 24.99
CA ARG A 99 29.24 14.93 24.76
C ARG A 99 28.85 13.83 23.80
N VAL A 100 29.79 13.40 22.97
CA VAL A 100 29.60 12.28 22.03
C VAL A 100 30.80 11.35 22.16
N ALA A 101 30.56 10.05 22.27
CA ALA A 101 31.61 9.06 22.30
C ALA A 101 32.48 9.19 21.03
N PRO A 102 33.82 9.19 21.14
CA PRO A 102 34.68 9.30 19.96
C PRO A 102 34.38 8.23 18.90
N SER A 103 34.02 7.01 19.34
CA SER A 103 33.61 5.90 18.47
C SER A 103 32.34 6.20 17.67
N ALA A 104 31.43 7.04 18.16
CA ALA A 104 30.20 7.39 17.44
C ALA A 104 30.45 8.37 16.27
N LEU A 105 31.55 9.13 16.30
CA LEU A 105 31.92 10.08 15.25
C LEU A 105 33.14 9.63 14.42
N ALA A 106 33.84 8.59 14.86
CA ALA A 106 34.97 8.03 14.12
C ALA A 106 34.50 7.45 12.78
N LEU A 107 35.37 7.49 11.77
CA LEU A 107 35.08 6.91 10.45
C LEU A 107 34.68 5.43 10.53
N ASP A 108 35.17 4.72 11.54
CA ASP A 108 34.87 3.30 11.77
C ASP A 108 33.40 3.05 12.16
N ASN A 109 32.65 4.11 12.53
CA ASN A 109 31.19 4.06 12.66
C ASN A 109 30.50 3.98 11.29
N GLY A 110 30.40 2.75 10.78
CA GLY A 110 29.72 2.49 9.50
C GLY A 110 28.24 2.87 9.48
N GLU A 111 27.57 2.85 10.64
CA GLU A 111 26.16 3.27 10.74
C GLU A 111 25.98 4.77 10.44
N LEU A 112 27.00 5.60 10.67
CA LEU A 112 26.97 7.03 10.40
C LEU A 112 27.52 7.39 9.02
N HIS A 113 28.58 6.71 8.58
CA HIS A 113 29.38 7.15 7.43
C HIS A 113 29.18 6.33 6.14
N ALA A 114 28.49 5.19 6.18
CA ALA A 114 28.25 4.39 4.97
C ALA A 114 27.58 5.20 3.84
N PRO A 115 26.53 6.01 4.06
CA PRO A 115 25.84 6.69 2.96
C PRO A 115 26.73 7.67 2.18
N VAL A 116 27.62 8.39 2.87
CA VAL A 116 28.52 9.36 2.22
C VAL A 116 29.67 8.65 1.47
N LEU A 117 30.18 7.54 2.02
CA LEU A 117 31.22 6.74 1.37
C LEU A 117 30.70 6.02 0.12
N ASP A 118 29.49 5.49 0.21
CA ASP A 118 28.80 4.82 -0.89
C ASP A 118 28.53 5.80 -2.02
N LEU A 119 27.97 6.98 -1.76
CA LEU A 119 27.77 8.02 -2.79
C LEU A 119 29.08 8.48 -3.45
N ALA A 120 30.16 8.64 -2.66
CA ALA A 120 31.47 8.98 -3.20
C ALA A 120 32.01 7.89 -4.12
N LEU A 121 31.84 6.62 -3.74
CA LEU A 121 32.24 5.46 -4.54
C LEU A 121 31.46 5.43 -5.85
N HIS A 122 30.14 5.66 -5.78
CA HIS A 122 29.26 5.74 -6.95
C HIS A 122 29.77 6.74 -7.98
N TRP A 123 30.13 7.96 -7.56
CA TRP A 123 30.63 8.97 -8.48
C TRP A 123 31.99 8.64 -9.09
N CYS A 124 32.83 7.87 -8.40
CA CYS A 124 34.14 7.47 -8.91
C CYS A 124 34.03 6.36 -9.97
N LEU A 125 33.04 5.48 -9.83
CA LEU A 125 32.80 4.37 -10.74
C LEU A 125 31.81 4.72 -11.87
N ALA A 126 31.09 5.83 -11.77
CA ALA A 126 30.17 6.29 -12.81
C ALA A 126 30.87 6.46 -14.17
N PRO A 127 30.19 6.15 -15.29
CA PRO A 127 30.71 6.37 -16.64
C PRO A 127 31.07 7.84 -16.90
N ARG A 128 30.26 8.77 -16.37
CA ARG A 128 30.47 10.21 -16.46
C ARG A 128 30.98 10.79 -15.14
N ARG A 129 32.13 11.47 -15.19
CA ARG A 129 32.82 12.01 -14.00
C ARG A 129 33.09 13.52 -14.07
N PRO A 130 32.08 14.36 -14.41
CA PRO A 130 32.29 15.79 -14.57
C PRO A 130 32.74 16.42 -13.24
N ARG A 131 33.88 17.11 -13.26
CA ARG A 131 34.44 17.81 -12.08
C ARG A 131 34.49 16.93 -10.82
N LEU A 132 34.83 15.64 -10.97
CA LEU A 132 34.78 14.63 -9.90
C LEU A 132 35.46 15.10 -8.61
N GLU A 133 36.69 15.61 -8.69
CA GLU A 133 37.45 16.11 -7.54
C GLU A 133 36.72 17.23 -6.79
N ALA A 134 36.14 18.18 -7.51
CA ALA A 134 35.38 19.28 -6.91
C ALA A 134 34.09 18.76 -6.26
N ARG A 135 33.42 17.78 -6.89
CA ARG A 135 32.22 17.14 -6.33
C ARG A 135 32.54 16.38 -5.04
N LEU A 136 33.60 15.58 -5.03
CA LEU A 136 34.05 14.83 -3.85
C LEU A 136 34.42 15.79 -2.71
N ARG A 137 35.13 16.89 -3.01
CA ARG A 137 35.45 17.93 -2.02
C ARG A 137 34.18 18.55 -1.42
N ALA A 138 33.23 18.95 -2.26
CA ALA A 138 31.97 19.52 -1.82
C ALA A 138 31.12 18.52 -1.01
N LEU A 139 31.14 17.23 -1.37
CA LEU A 139 30.47 16.18 -0.60
C LEU A 139 31.07 16.05 0.81
N ARG A 140 32.42 16.05 0.92
CA ARG A 140 33.11 16.00 2.22
C ARG A 140 32.76 17.21 3.07
N GLU A 141 32.84 18.40 2.50
CA GLU A 141 32.56 19.66 3.19
C GLU A 141 31.14 19.71 3.72
N ARG A 142 30.15 19.30 2.92
CA ARG A 142 28.76 19.20 3.37
C ARG A 142 28.55 18.18 4.47
N HIS A 143 29.18 17.01 4.38
CA HIS A 143 29.10 16.01 5.44
C HIS A 143 29.67 16.54 6.77
N ARG A 144 30.79 17.27 6.70
CA ARG A 144 31.39 17.94 7.86
C ARG A 144 30.47 19.03 8.41
N GLU A 145 29.87 19.85 7.56
CA GLU A 145 28.93 20.91 7.95
C GLU A 145 27.65 20.35 8.58
N PHE A 146 27.13 19.26 8.03
CA PHE A 146 25.99 18.51 8.57
C PHE A 146 26.25 18.07 10.00
N LEU A 147 27.36 17.35 10.23
CA LEU A 147 27.72 16.89 11.57
C LEU A 147 28.02 18.06 12.52
N ALA A 148 28.71 19.10 12.05
CA ALA A 148 29.00 20.29 12.85
C ALA A 148 27.71 21.03 13.28
N LEU A 149 26.73 21.13 12.39
CA LEU A 149 25.41 21.69 12.71
C LEU A 149 24.69 20.85 13.75
N PHE A 150 24.60 19.53 13.54
CA PHE A 150 24.02 18.60 14.50
C PHE A 150 24.67 18.74 15.88
N LEU A 151 26.00 18.70 15.95
CA LEU A 151 26.75 18.80 17.20
C LEU A 151 26.56 20.15 17.90
N ARG A 152 26.39 21.24 17.14
CA ARG A 152 26.06 22.56 17.67
C ARG A 152 24.66 22.59 18.29
N ARG A 153 23.67 22.02 17.60
CA ARG A 153 22.27 21.90 18.07
C ARG A 153 22.15 20.99 19.28
N LEU A 154 22.74 19.79 19.22
CA LEU A 154 22.87 18.86 20.34
C LEU A 154 23.47 19.54 21.57
N ARG A 155 24.59 20.27 21.41
CA ARG A 155 25.21 20.99 22.52
C ARG A 155 24.27 22.02 23.15
N ARG A 156 23.51 22.75 22.33
CA ARG A 156 22.53 23.73 22.81
C ARG A 156 21.41 23.04 23.57
N ASP A 157 20.81 22.01 23.00
CA ASP A 157 19.62 21.35 23.55
C ASP A 157 19.93 20.53 24.80
N LEU A 158 21.17 20.02 24.93
CA LEU A 158 21.69 19.46 26.18
C LEU A 158 21.85 20.56 27.24
N ARG A 159 22.45 21.70 26.88
CA ARG A 159 22.71 22.81 27.83
C ARG A 159 21.43 23.45 28.35
N SER A 160 20.41 23.56 27.50
CA SER A 160 19.13 24.12 27.91
C SER A 160 18.29 23.15 28.73
N GLY A 161 18.67 21.86 28.79
CA GLY A 161 17.93 20.79 29.45
C GLY A 161 16.71 20.29 28.67
N ALA A 162 16.52 20.71 27.41
CA ALA A 162 15.39 20.28 26.59
C ALA A 162 15.33 18.76 26.46
N LEU A 163 16.45 18.14 26.13
CA LEU A 163 16.55 16.69 25.89
C LEU A 163 16.23 15.88 27.16
N GLN A 164 16.71 16.35 28.31
CA GLN A 164 16.41 15.70 29.58
C GLN A 164 14.95 15.89 29.99
N ARG A 165 14.41 17.12 29.92
CA ARG A 165 13.02 17.41 30.29
C ARG A 165 12.01 16.68 29.41
N GLN A 166 12.25 16.65 28.10
CA GLN A 166 11.30 16.13 27.13
C GLN A 166 11.42 14.63 26.94
N ALA A 167 12.63 14.05 27.05
CA ALA A 167 12.88 12.66 26.67
C ALA A 167 13.73 11.85 27.66
N GLY A 168 14.19 12.43 28.77
CA GLY A 168 15.10 11.76 29.70
C GLY A 168 16.48 11.46 29.10
N ALA A 169 16.84 12.14 28.01
CA ALA A 169 18.14 12.00 27.39
C ALA A 169 19.18 12.86 28.13
N ASP A 170 20.02 12.20 28.92
CA ASP A 170 21.10 12.81 29.70
C ASP A 170 22.44 12.10 29.46
N GLY A 171 23.52 12.83 29.70
CA GLY A 171 24.88 12.34 29.53
C GLY A 171 25.36 12.37 28.08
N ARG A 172 26.19 11.40 27.74
CA ARG A 172 26.92 11.35 26.47
C ARG A 172 26.18 10.48 25.45
N VAL A 173 26.21 10.91 24.19
CA VAL A 173 25.74 10.11 23.05
C VAL A 173 26.75 8.99 22.80
N ALA A 174 26.31 7.75 23.00
CA ALA A 174 27.08 6.52 22.86
C ALA A 174 27.22 6.07 21.39
N ALA A 175 26.17 6.26 20.59
CA ALA A 175 26.10 5.79 19.21
C ALA A 175 25.31 6.76 18.32
N LEU A 176 25.68 6.79 17.05
CA LEU A 176 25.02 7.56 16.00
C LEU A 176 24.79 6.65 14.79
N TRP A 177 23.60 6.74 14.21
CA TRP A 177 23.24 6.11 12.94
C TRP A 177 22.62 7.15 12.02
N ALA A 178 22.96 7.13 10.75
CA ALA A 178 22.38 8.01 9.73
C ALA A 178 21.42 7.22 8.85
N HIS A 179 20.27 7.84 8.56
CA HIS A 179 19.34 7.29 7.59
C HIS A 179 20.02 7.18 6.21
N PRO A 180 19.99 6.01 5.56
CA PRO A 180 20.72 5.79 4.31
C PRO A 180 20.12 6.55 3.11
N GLU A 181 18.83 6.88 3.19
CA GLU A 181 18.07 7.51 2.12
C GLU A 181 18.25 9.04 2.02
N GLU A 182 17.45 9.64 1.12
CA GLU A 182 17.48 11.01 0.59
C GLU A 182 18.07 12.09 1.52
N THR A 183 18.91 12.93 0.93
CA THR A 183 19.37 14.17 1.55
C THR A 183 18.50 15.34 1.15
N HIS A 184 18.27 16.24 2.10
CA HIS A 184 17.70 17.56 1.85
C HIS A 184 18.63 18.65 2.39
N HIS A 185 18.34 19.90 2.03
CA HIS A 185 18.92 21.08 2.68
C HIS A 185 20.46 21.10 2.75
N GLY A 186 21.13 20.67 1.68
CA GLY A 186 22.59 20.63 1.61
C GLY A 186 23.21 19.39 2.24
N GLY A 187 22.62 18.21 2.02
CA GLY A 187 23.18 16.94 2.52
C GLY A 187 22.74 16.53 3.93
N GLN A 188 21.76 17.21 4.53
CA GLN A 188 21.21 16.86 5.84
C GLN A 188 20.44 15.53 5.78
N ARG A 189 20.51 14.75 6.85
CA ARG A 189 19.82 13.46 7.00
C ARG A 189 19.28 13.27 8.41
N VAL A 190 18.27 12.43 8.55
CA VAL A 190 17.79 11.98 9.86
C VAL A 190 18.90 11.19 10.56
N LEU A 191 19.15 11.48 11.84
CA LEU A 191 20.08 10.75 12.68
C LEU A 191 19.34 10.06 13.81
N ARG A 192 19.71 8.81 14.12
CA ARG A 192 19.42 8.22 15.43
C ARG A 192 20.59 8.49 16.35
N ALA A 193 20.36 9.17 17.45
CA ALA A 193 21.31 9.32 18.55
C ALA A 193 20.88 8.44 19.72
N THR A 194 21.80 7.64 20.25
CA THR A 194 21.58 6.80 21.43
C THR A 194 22.50 7.27 22.55
N TRP A 195 21.94 7.53 23.74
CA TRP A 195 22.67 7.97 24.94
C TRP A 195 23.17 6.78 25.76
N ASP A 196 24.16 7.04 26.62
CA ASP A 196 24.75 6.03 27.53
C ASP A 196 23.70 5.39 28.47
N ASN A 197 22.58 6.09 28.73
CA ASN A 197 21.46 5.57 29.52
C ASN A 197 20.45 4.71 28.72
N GLY A 198 20.72 4.46 27.43
CA GLY A 198 19.88 3.66 26.54
C GLY A 198 18.75 4.41 25.84
N VAL A 199 18.52 5.69 26.18
CA VAL A 199 17.55 6.52 25.46
C VAL A 199 18.00 6.71 24.01
N ALA A 200 17.09 6.57 23.06
CA ALA A 200 17.35 6.81 21.65
C ALA A 200 16.34 7.81 21.07
N LEU A 201 16.85 8.79 20.33
CA LEU A 201 16.06 9.82 19.67
C LEU A 201 16.43 9.94 18.19
N ALA A 202 15.43 10.18 17.35
CA ALA A 202 15.61 10.67 15.99
C ALA A 202 15.79 12.19 15.99
N TYR A 203 16.92 12.67 15.48
CA TYR A 203 17.13 14.05 15.10
C TYR A 203 16.73 14.23 13.63
N LYS A 204 15.77 15.10 13.36
CA LYS A 204 15.26 15.38 12.02
C LYS A 204 15.59 16.82 11.62
N PRO A 205 16.57 17.04 10.74
CA PRO A 205 17.01 18.38 10.32
C PRO A 205 16.09 19.03 9.28
N ARG A 206 14.77 19.02 9.54
CA ARG A 206 13.75 19.57 8.66
C ARG A 206 12.51 20.02 9.45
N PRO A 207 11.71 20.96 8.92
CA PRO A 207 10.50 21.46 9.59
C PRO A 207 9.33 20.46 9.44
N ALA A 208 9.35 19.40 10.23
CA ALA A 208 8.30 18.36 10.27
C ALA A 208 7.23 18.67 11.35
N ASP A 209 6.67 19.88 11.34
CA ASP A 209 5.77 20.33 12.41
C ASP A 209 4.43 19.56 12.44
N ALA A 210 4.06 18.93 11.33
CA ALA A 210 2.86 18.08 11.27
C ALA A 210 2.97 16.91 12.25
N GLU A 211 4.17 16.37 12.51
CA GLU A 211 4.39 15.35 13.54
C GLU A 211 4.02 15.86 14.93
N ILE A 212 4.52 17.04 15.29
CA ILE A 212 4.21 17.67 16.57
C ILE A 212 2.71 18.03 16.64
N ALA A 213 2.13 18.47 15.52
CA ALA A 213 0.72 18.85 15.46
C ALA A 213 -0.24 17.68 15.66
N PHE A 214 0.03 16.54 15.03
CA PHE A 214 -0.87 15.40 15.07
C PHE A 214 -0.49 14.41 16.16
N LEU A 215 0.78 14.03 16.27
CA LEU A 215 1.26 12.94 17.10
C LEU A 215 1.72 13.39 18.49
N GLY A 216 2.05 14.68 18.67
CA GLY A 216 2.54 15.21 19.94
C GLY A 216 1.62 14.92 21.14
N ALA A 217 2.16 15.01 22.36
CA ALA A 217 1.41 14.74 23.60
C ALA A 217 0.16 15.65 23.75
N ASP A 218 0.23 16.89 23.26
CA ASP A 218 -0.89 17.83 23.18
C ASP A 218 -1.44 17.97 21.75
N GLY A 219 -1.08 17.03 20.86
CA GLY A 219 -1.45 17.03 19.44
C GLY A 219 -2.92 16.69 19.17
N VAL A 220 -3.29 16.68 17.89
CA VAL A 220 -4.66 16.41 17.44
C VAL A 220 -5.09 15.00 17.84
N PHE A 221 -4.22 14.00 17.70
CA PHE A 221 -4.55 12.62 18.04
C PHE A 221 -4.72 12.43 19.55
N ALA A 222 -3.88 13.09 20.36
CA ALA A 222 -4.04 13.10 21.81
C ALA A 222 -5.37 13.75 22.24
N TRP A 223 -5.77 14.84 21.59
CA TRP A 223 -7.07 15.49 21.83
C TRP A 223 -8.24 14.56 21.47
N ILE A 224 -8.24 13.93 20.29
CA ILE A 224 -9.27 12.95 19.88
C ILE A 224 -9.36 11.78 20.86
N ASN A 225 -8.20 11.31 21.36
CA ASN A 225 -8.14 10.25 22.36
C ASN A 225 -8.76 10.66 23.71
N GLY A 226 -8.75 11.96 24.04
CA GLY A 226 -9.32 12.52 25.26
C GLY A 226 -10.81 12.86 25.19
N LEU A 227 -11.41 12.87 24.00
CA LEU A 227 -12.85 13.15 23.84
C LEU A 227 -13.71 12.11 24.56
N ARG A 228 -14.65 12.61 25.37
CA ARG A 228 -15.66 11.81 26.08
C ARG A 228 -16.93 11.70 25.24
N GLY A 229 -17.67 10.60 25.40
CA GLY A 229 -18.88 10.34 24.62
C GLY A 229 -18.56 9.83 23.21
N GLY A 230 -19.05 8.63 22.89
CA GLY A 230 -18.78 7.91 21.65
C GLY A 230 -18.61 6.40 21.89
N PRO A 231 -18.53 5.57 20.82
CA PRO A 231 -18.20 4.15 20.95
C PRO A 231 -16.79 3.91 21.56
N ALA A 232 -16.57 2.71 22.10
CA ALA A 232 -15.47 2.35 23.02
C ALA A 232 -14.05 2.80 22.60
N ALA A 233 -13.14 2.82 23.58
CA ALA A 233 -11.80 3.46 23.58
C ALA A 233 -10.95 3.35 22.31
N LEU A 234 -11.25 4.21 21.33
CA LEU A 234 -10.38 4.54 20.19
C LEU A 234 -9.03 5.06 20.68
N ARG A 235 -7.94 4.59 20.07
CA ARG A 235 -6.58 5.05 20.38
C ARG A 235 -5.84 5.35 19.08
N LEU A 236 -5.80 6.62 18.72
CA LEU A 236 -4.87 7.12 17.72
C LEU A 236 -3.45 7.15 18.30
N PRO A 237 -2.41 6.98 17.47
CA PRO A 237 -1.04 6.95 17.93
C PRO A 237 -0.57 8.32 18.43
N THR A 238 0.33 8.33 19.40
CA THR A 238 1.01 9.55 19.86
C THR A 238 2.50 9.28 19.95
N LEU A 239 3.30 10.26 19.55
CA LEU A 239 4.75 10.25 19.62
C LEU A 239 5.25 11.47 20.39
N ASN A 240 6.27 11.27 21.19
CA ASN A 240 7.03 12.36 21.77
C ASN A 240 7.91 13.01 20.69
N SER A 241 7.45 14.14 20.15
CA SER A 241 8.17 14.95 19.16
C SER A 241 8.20 16.41 19.62
N PHE A 242 9.35 17.05 19.57
CA PHE A 242 9.55 18.41 20.07
C PHE A 242 10.68 19.12 19.31
N HIS A 243 10.59 20.45 19.21
CA HIS A 243 11.73 21.24 18.74
C HIS A 243 12.81 21.30 19.81
N GLY A 244 14.08 21.39 19.38
CA GLY A 244 15.12 21.85 20.29
C GLY A 244 14.95 23.33 20.65
N ASP A 245 15.70 23.80 21.65
CA ASP A 245 15.54 25.16 22.22
C ASP A 245 16.20 26.25 21.36
N GLY A 246 16.43 25.97 20.07
CA GLY A 246 16.96 26.91 19.11
C GLY A 246 15.95 27.93 18.62
N ARG A 247 16.45 29.11 18.23
CA ARG A 247 15.67 30.03 17.39
C ARG A 247 15.49 29.50 15.97
N ASP A 248 16.44 28.68 15.49
CA ASP A 248 16.33 27.90 14.27
C ASP A 248 15.36 26.72 14.53
N ARG A 249 14.07 26.95 14.28
CA ARG A 249 12.99 25.94 14.39
C ARG A 249 12.86 25.08 13.14
N ASP A 250 13.97 24.84 12.46
CA ASP A 250 14.09 24.09 11.21
C ASP A 250 14.51 22.63 11.44
N TYR A 251 14.37 22.14 12.67
CA TYR A 251 14.59 20.75 13.06
C TYR A 251 13.73 20.33 14.26
N LEU A 252 13.62 19.03 14.48
CA LEU A 252 12.99 18.47 15.67
C LEU A 252 13.71 17.22 16.19
N TRP A 253 13.40 16.87 17.43
CA TRP A 253 13.70 15.59 18.07
C TRP A 253 12.43 14.77 18.18
N GLN A 254 12.52 13.47 17.91
CA GLN A 254 11.43 12.51 18.06
C GLN A 254 11.95 11.29 18.80
N GLU A 255 11.12 10.66 19.65
CA GLU A 255 11.46 9.38 20.26
C GLU A 255 11.77 8.30 19.20
N TRP A 256 12.82 7.51 19.41
CA TRP A 256 13.13 6.41 18.50
C TRP A 256 12.26 5.19 18.79
N ILE A 257 11.62 4.64 17.75
CA ILE A 257 10.77 3.46 17.90
C ILE A 257 11.59 2.19 17.61
N GLY A 258 11.91 1.46 18.67
CA GLY A 258 12.51 0.14 18.58
C GLY A 258 11.50 -0.95 18.20
N ALA A 259 12.02 -2.09 17.74
CA ALA A 259 11.21 -3.27 17.47
C ALA A 259 10.50 -3.77 18.74
N PRO A 260 9.19 -4.04 18.71
CA PRO A 260 8.44 -4.46 19.89
C PRO A 260 8.70 -5.95 20.21
N PRO A 261 8.34 -6.41 21.43
CA PRO A 261 8.37 -7.82 21.76
C PRO A 261 7.58 -8.66 20.76
N GLY A 262 8.15 -9.79 20.33
CA GLY A 262 7.56 -10.63 19.28
C GLY A 262 8.02 -10.30 17.86
N TYR A 263 8.95 -9.35 17.68
CA TYR A 263 9.61 -9.13 16.40
C TYR A 263 10.55 -10.30 16.05
N GLY A 264 10.18 -11.07 15.02
CA GLY A 264 10.87 -12.32 14.68
C GLY A 264 10.54 -12.81 13.29
N ARG A 265 11.08 -13.98 12.90
CA ARG A 265 10.85 -14.57 11.57
C ARG A 265 9.36 -14.89 11.37
N VAL A 266 8.82 -14.45 10.24
CA VAL A 266 7.48 -14.80 9.77
C VAL A 266 7.51 -16.22 9.19
N ARG A 267 6.40 -16.96 9.30
CA ARG A 267 6.30 -18.32 8.74
C ARG A 267 6.44 -18.26 7.21
N GLY A 268 7.25 -19.15 6.62
CA GLY A 268 7.39 -19.26 5.16
C GLY A 268 8.52 -18.43 4.52
N GLY A 269 9.37 -17.75 5.29
CA GLY A 269 10.49 -17.00 4.70
C GLY A 269 11.50 -16.43 5.69
N PRO A 270 12.55 -15.75 5.20
CA PRO A 270 13.57 -15.10 6.03
C PRO A 270 13.11 -13.78 6.66
N LEU A 271 11.97 -13.22 6.21
CA LEU A 271 11.45 -11.91 6.65
C LEU A 271 11.20 -11.87 8.16
N ARG A 272 11.67 -10.81 8.82
CA ARG A 272 11.36 -10.52 10.22
C ARG A 272 10.30 -9.43 10.34
N ALA A 273 9.29 -9.67 11.16
CA ALA A 273 8.20 -8.72 11.40
C ALA A 273 7.58 -8.92 12.80
N VAL A 274 6.63 -8.06 13.18
CA VAL A 274 5.95 -8.18 14.48
C VAL A 274 4.97 -9.34 14.46
N ARG A 275 5.09 -10.26 15.42
CA ARG A 275 4.18 -11.39 15.58
C ARG A 275 3.26 -11.23 16.79
N LEU A 276 1.95 -11.22 16.54
CA LEU A 276 0.93 -11.01 17.59
C LEU A 276 0.02 -12.22 17.78
N SER A 277 -0.51 -12.39 18.99
CA SER A 277 -1.67 -13.26 19.20
C SER A 277 -2.89 -12.66 18.48
N ARG A 278 -3.85 -13.51 18.09
CA ARG A 278 -5.10 -13.06 17.45
C ARG A 278 -5.80 -11.95 18.24
N SER A 279 -5.88 -12.08 19.56
CA SER A 279 -6.50 -11.05 20.43
C SER A 279 -5.76 -9.70 20.43
N ARG A 280 -4.43 -9.70 20.30
CA ARG A 280 -3.64 -8.47 20.17
C ARG A 280 -3.74 -7.89 18.76
N ALA A 281 -3.74 -8.73 17.72
CA ALA A 281 -3.94 -8.32 16.33
C ALA A 281 -5.30 -7.65 16.11
N ARG A 282 -6.40 -8.21 16.64
CA ARG A 282 -7.74 -7.59 16.57
C ARG A 282 -7.76 -6.15 17.09
N ARG A 283 -7.13 -5.91 18.25
CA ARG A 283 -7.04 -4.57 18.83
C ARG A 283 -6.16 -3.64 17.99
N LEU A 284 -5.00 -4.12 17.54
CA LEU A 284 -4.11 -3.34 16.68
C LEU A 284 -4.82 -2.91 15.39
N TRP A 285 -5.53 -3.83 14.72
CA TRP A 285 -6.21 -3.51 13.46
C TRP A 285 -7.42 -2.61 13.64
N ARG A 286 -8.10 -2.66 14.79
CA ARG A 286 -9.09 -1.64 15.15
C ARG A 286 -8.46 -0.26 15.32
N ASP A 287 -7.36 -0.15 16.05
CA ASP A 287 -6.65 1.12 16.20
C ASP A 287 -6.06 1.60 14.85
N ALA A 288 -5.64 0.67 13.98
CA ALA A 288 -5.16 0.97 12.64
C ALA A 288 -6.27 1.47 11.70
N GLY A 289 -7.50 0.95 11.83
CA GLY A 289 -8.66 1.47 11.09
C GLY A 289 -8.99 2.92 11.48
N ALA A 290 -8.86 3.25 12.76
CA ALA A 290 -8.94 4.63 13.22
C ALA A 290 -7.81 5.48 12.65
N LEU A 291 -6.56 4.99 12.69
CA LEU A 291 -5.42 5.70 12.09
C LEU A 291 -5.66 5.98 10.60
N ALA A 292 -6.10 4.99 9.83
CA ALA A 292 -6.39 5.15 8.41
C ALA A 292 -7.47 6.21 8.15
N GLY A 293 -8.54 6.20 8.94
CA GLY A 293 -9.56 7.25 8.87
C GLY A 293 -9.05 8.63 9.25
N ALA A 294 -8.12 8.74 10.20
CA ALA A 294 -7.51 10.01 10.57
C ALA A 294 -6.60 10.54 9.44
N CYS A 295 -5.81 9.65 8.82
CA CYS A 295 -4.99 9.99 7.66
C CYS A 295 -5.85 10.44 6.48
N PHE A 296 -6.94 9.73 6.20
CA PHE A 296 -7.91 10.14 5.18
C PHE A 296 -8.50 11.52 5.47
N GLY A 297 -9.12 11.69 6.63
CA GLY A 297 -9.92 12.88 6.91
C GLY A 297 -9.08 14.15 7.07
N PHE A 298 -7.91 14.05 7.71
CA PHE A 298 -6.98 15.17 7.83
C PHE A 298 -6.03 15.32 6.65
N GLY A 299 -6.09 14.44 5.64
CA GLY A 299 -5.18 14.51 4.49
C GLY A 299 -3.72 14.31 4.88
N LEU A 300 -3.44 13.33 5.73
CA LEU A 300 -2.08 12.90 6.10
C LEU A 300 -1.63 11.91 5.04
N VAL A 301 -0.68 12.33 4.21
CA VAL A 301 -0.24 11.60 3.01
C VAL A 301 1.27 11.40 3.03
N ASP A 302 1.78 10.76 1.97
CA ASP A 302 3.21 10.40 1.84
C ASP A 302 3.66 9.37 2.90
N LEU A 303 2.74 8.51 3.34
CA LEU A 303 3.05 7.38 4.23
C LEU A 303 3.52 6.20 3.38
N GLY A 304 4.82 6.18 3.08
CA GLY A 304 5.48 5.07 2.38
C GLY A 304 5.99 3.98 3.33
N PRO A 305 6.57 2.90 2.78
CA PRO A 305 7.38 1.96 3.56
C PRO A 305 8.42 2.74 4.41
N GLY A 306 8.75 2.21 5.59
CA GLY A 306 9.61 2.90 6.56
C GLY A 306 8.93 4.00 7.38
N ASN A 307 7.92 4.70 6.84
CA ASN A 307 7.24 5.82 7.51
C ASN A 307 6.23 5.38 8.57
N VAL A 308 5.81 4.11 8.56
CA VAL A 308 4.95 3.50 9.58
C VAL A 308 5.64 2.27 10.17
N VAL A 309 5.82 2.27 11.48
CA VAL A 309 6.42 1.15 12.21
C VAL A 309 5.47 0.63 13.28
N CYS A 310 5.54 -0.66 13.59
CA CYS A 310 4.81 -1.21 14.70
C CYS A 310 5.65 -1.09 15.98
N GLY A 311 5.15 -0.39 16.99
CA GLY A 311 5.84 -0.16 18.26
C GLY A 311 4.93 -0.34 19.47
N LEU A 312 5.46 -0.18 20.68
CA LEU A 312 4.66 -0.25 21.92
C LEU A 312 4.21 1.13 22.38
N ARG A 313 2.92 1.29 22.66
CA ARG A 313 2.35 2.45 23.35
C ARG A 313 1.53 2.02 24.54
N ARG A 314 1.92 2.50 25.73
CA ARG A 314 1.28 2.13 27.00
C ARG A 314 1.11 0.61 27.15
N GLY A 315 2.16 -0.14 26.80
CA GLY A 315 2.20 -1.61 26.85
C GLY A 315 1.44 -2.34 25.72
N ARG A 316 0.90 -1.62 24.72
CA ARG A 316 0.14 -2.21 23.61
C ARG A 316 0.84 -2.00 22.27
N PRO A 317 0.93 -3.03 21.41
CA PRO A 317 1.37 -2.86 20.02
C PRO A 317 0.44 -1.93 19.26
N GLN A 318 1.01 -1.00 18.50
CA GLN A 318 0.28 -0.04 17.66
C GLN A 318 1.11 0.30 16.43
N LEU A 319 0.45 0.60 15.31
CA LEU A 319 1.10 1.20 14.14
C LEU A 319 1.31 2.69 14.39
N LEU A 320 2.56 3.14 14.23
CA LEU A 320 3.03 4.47 14.56
C LEU A 320 3.60 5.12 13.30
N PRO A 321 2.93 6.15 12.75
CA PRO A 321 3.54 7.01 11.74
C PRO A 321 4.74 7.70 12.38
N VAL A 322 5.95 7.38 11.93
CA VAL A 322 7.18 7.99 12.40
C VAL A 322 7.61 9.13 11.52
N ASP A 323 7.17 9.19 10.26
CA ASP A 323 7.42 10.31 9.36
C ASP A 323 6.08 10.88 8.86
N LEU A 324 5.70 12.06 9.36
CA LEU A 324 4.43 12.70 9.04
C LEU A 324 4.69 14.16 8.72
N GLU A 325 5.00 14.43 7.45
CA GLU A 325 5.44 15.75 7.01
C GLU A 325 4.40 16.48 6.15
N VAL A 326 3.48 15.73 5.53
CA VAL A 326 2.45 16.25 4.64
C VAL A 326 1.10 16.06 5.30
N CYS A 327 0.42 17.17 5.60
CA CYS A 327 -0.92 17.15 6.18
C CYS A 327 -1.84 18.17 5.50
N LEU A 328 -3.16 17.99 5.72
CA LEU A 328 -4.23 18.73 5.08
C LEU A 328 -4.24 18.57 3.55
N PHE A 329 -3.59 17.57 3.00
CA PHE A 329 -3.52 17.37 1.56
C PHE A 329 -4.87 16.89 1.00
N PRO A 330 -5.23 17.20 -0.26
CA PRO A 330 -6.38 16.62 -0.92
C PRO A 330 -6.24 15.10 -1.02
N VAL A 331 -7.25 14.40 -0.51
CA VAL A 331 -7.39 12.94 -0.54
C VAL A 331 -8.74 12.63 -1.18
N GLN A 332 -8.73 11.80 -2.21
CA GLN A 332 -9.90 11.26 -2.91
C GLN A 332 -10.23 9.83 -2.46
N GLY A 333 -9.22 9.07 -2.06
CA GLY A 333 -9.35 7.69 -1.58
C GLY A 333 -8.28 7.33 -0.55
N LEU A 334 -8.45 6.22 0.18
CA LEU A 334 -7.46 5.79 1.19
C LEU A 334 -6.07 5.55 0.59
N GLU A 335 -6.00 5.16 -0.68
CA GLU A 335 -4.72 4.94 -1.39
C GLU A 335 -3.86 6.21 -1.45
N ASP A 336 -4.46 7.40 -1.50
CA ASP A 336 -3.70 8.67 -1.56
C ASP A 336 -2.91 8.92 -0.27
N THR A 337 -3.26 8.24 0.83
CA THR A 337 -2.50 8.32 2.09
C THR A 337 -1.18 7.56 2.03
N GLY A 338 -1.07 6.53 1.17
CA GLY A 338 0.01 5.54 1.14
C GLY A 338 -0.18 4.34 2.08
N LEU A 339 -1.25 4.33 2.91
CA LEU A 339 -1.56 3.20 3.79
C LEU A 339 -2.19 2.01 3.07
N THR A 340 -2.88 2.23 1.96
CA THR A 340 -3.49 1.15 1.15
C THR A 340 -3.03 1.26 -0.29
N VAL A 341 -3.19 0.20 -1.06
CA VAL A 341 -2.91 0.19 -2.51
C VAL A 341 -4.22 -0.05 -3.24
N GLY A 342 -4.57 0.84 -4.17
CA GLY A 342 -5.62 0.60 -5.16
C GLY A 342 -5.08 0.71 -6.59
N ASP A 343 -5.97 0.97 -7.55
CA ASP A 343 -5.65 0.90 -8.97
C ASP A 343 -4.68 1.99 -9.44
N ARG A 344 -4.64 3.13 -8.75
CA ARG A 344 -3.79 4.28 -9.11
C ARG A 344 -2.33 4.16 -8.66
N ASP A 345 -2.04 3.27 -7.72
CA ASP A 345 -0.75 3.18 -7.05
C ASP A 345 -0.11 1.77 -7.16
N ARG A 346 -0.37 1.08 -8.28
CA ARG A 346 0.18 -0.25 -8.60
C ARG A 346 1.72 -0.20 -8.60
N GLY A 347 2.33 -0.58 -7.49
CA GLY A 347 3.79 -0.64 -7.33
C GLY A 347 4.32 -0.07 -6.02
N ARG A 348 3.54 0.73 -5.29
CA ARG A 348 3.91 1.20 -3.93
C ARG A 348 3.72 0.11 -2.87
N TYR A 349 4.48 0.23 -1.78
CA TYR A 349 4.33 -0.59 -0.59
C TYR A 349 3.38 0.09 0.40
N PRO A 350 2.28 -0.55 0.81
CA PRO A 350 1.37 0.01 1.80
C PRO A 350 2.03 0.00 3.17
N ALA A 351 2.24 1.16 3.78
CA ALA A 351 3.05 1.30 5.00
C ALA A 351 2.43 0.56 6.20
N GLY A 352 2.93 -0.65 6.52
CA GLY A 352 2.48 -1.47 7.64
C GLY A 352 1.11 -2.15 7.45
N PHE A 353 0.47 -1.96 6.30
CA PHE A 353 -0.84 -2.52 5.93
C PHE A 353 -0.71 -3.58 4.81
N GLU A 354 0.52 -4.06 4.65
CA GLU A 354 0.95 -5.05 3.69
C GLU A 354 0.16 -6.35 3.83
N ARG A 355 -0.17 -6.96 2.70
CA ARG A 355 -0.82 -8.28 2.61
C ARG A 355 0.16 -9.39 2.24
N ASP A 356 1.11 -9.06 1.37
CA ASP A 356 2.11 -9.97 0.85
C ASP A 356 3.48 -9.67 1.47
N PRO A 357 3.99 -10.53 2.37
CA PRO A 357 5.35 -10.40 2.92
C PRO A 357 6.46 -10.65 1.89
N GLY A 358 6.13 -11.24 0.73
CA GLY A 358 7.09 -11.68 -0.29
C GLY A 358 7.49 -10.61 -1.30
N ARG A 359 6.83 -9.44 -1.34
CA ARG A 359 7.26 -8.34 -2.22
C ARG A 359 8.67 -7.87 -1.83
N GLY A 360 9.50 -7.61 -2.84
CA GLY A 360 10.84 -7.06 -2.64
C GLY A 360 10.82 -5.68 -1.99
N ASP A 361 11.95 -5.02 -1.86
CA ASP A 361 12.12 -3.68 -1.33
C ASP A 361 12.71 -2.82 -2.45
N SER A 362 12.13 -1.65 -2.70
CA SER A 362 12.75 -0.67 -3.60
C SER A 362 13.84 0.15 -2.91
N GLU A 363 13.96 0.09 -1.58
CA GLU A 363 14.88 0.92 -0.77
C GLU A 363 16.32 0.33 -0.67
N GLY A 364 16.65 -0.68 -1.48
CA GLY A 364 17.98 -1.28 -1.47
C GLY A 364 19.00 -0.57 -2.37
N PRO A 365 20.31 -0.88 -2.25
CA PRO A 365 21.34 -0.25 -3.08
C PRO A 365 21.12 -0.46 -4.59
N ASP A 366 21.40 0.58 -5.38
CA ASP A 366 21.26 0.56 -6.85
C ASP A 366 22.39 -0.22 -7.56
N TRP A 367 23.24 -0.90 -6.80
CA TRP A 367 24.31 -1.76 -7.31
C TRP A 367 24.66 -2.90 -6.37
N ALA A 368 25.18 -3.99 -6.94
CA ALA A 368 25.64 -5.15 -6.17
C ALA A 368 26.72 -5.94 -6.93
N PHE A 369 27.55 -6.66 -6.18
CA PHE A 369 28.44 -7.68 -6.71
C PHE A 369 27.69 -8.98 -6.97
N PHE A 370 27.91 -9.55 -8.15
CA PHE A 370 27.47 -10.89 -8.54
C PHE A 370 28.70 -11.78 -8.69
N ASP A 371 28.75 -12.88 -7.95
CA ASP A 371 29.82 -13.87 -8.06
C ASP A 371 29.71 -14.59 -9.43
N ALA A 372 30.85 -14.84 -10.08
CA ALA A 372 30.95 -15.59 -11.34
C ALA A 372 31.57 -16.97 -11.10
N ASP A 373 31.38 -17.89 -12.05
CA ASP A 373 31.79 -19.30 -11.93
C ASP A 373 33.31 -19.49 -11.83
N ASP A 374 34.08 -18.55 -12.38
CA ASP A 374 35.54 -18.51 -12.31
C ASP A 374 36.08 -18.02 -10.94
N GLY A 375 35.19 -17.75 -9.98
CA GLY A 375 35.52 -17.24 -8.65
C GLY A 375 35.81 -15.73 -8.61
N SER A 376 35.63 -15.01 -9.72
CA SER A 376 35.56 -13.55 -9.76
C SER A 376 34.19 -13.04 -9.28
N ALA A 377 34.04 -11.73 -9.14
CA ALA A 377 32.75 -11.10 -8.88
C ALA A 377 32.66 -9.78 -9.65
N ARG A 378 31.50 -9.45 -10.20
CA ARG A 378 31.29 -8.25 -11.01
C ARG A 378 30.34 -7.30 -10.32
N LEU A 379 30.72 -6.03 -10.16
CA LEU A 379 29.85 -4.99 -9.66
C LEU A 379 28.95 -4.50 -10.79
N CYS A 380 27.64 -4.62 -10.65
CA CYS A 380 26.68 -4.16 -11.65
C CYS A 380 25.69 -3.19 -11.03
N ALA A 381 25.22 -2.23 -11.82
CA ALA A 381 24.02 -1.47 -11.49
C ALA A 381 22.80 -2.42 -11.54
N VAL A 382 21.86 -2.22 -10.62
CA VAL A 382 20.66 -3.04 -10.50
C VAL A 382 19.41 -2.17 -10.45
N ALA A 383 18.45 -2.49 -11.31
CA ALA A 383 17.11 -1.87 -11.32
C ALA A 383 16.05 -2.86 -10.80
N ARG A 384 16.44 -3.79 -9.91
CA ARG A 384 15.59 -4.85 -9.38
C ARG A 384 15.36 -4.64 -7.89
N PRO A 385 14.14 -4.88 -7.38
CA PRO A 385 13.87 -4.78 -5.95
C PRO A 385 14.63 -5.87 -5.17
N TRP A 386 15.06 -5.52 -3.97
CA TRP A 386 15.78 -6.40 -3.05
C TRP A 386 14.85 -7.29 -2.25
N ARG A 387 15.22 -8.51 -1.91
CA ARG A 387 14.40 -9.31 -1.00
C ARG A 387 14.46 -8.71 0.40
N ARG A 388 13.30 -8.43 0.99
CA ARG A 388 13.19 -7.88 2.35
C ARG A 388 13.64 -8.88 3.41
N GLU A 389 14.54 -8.44 4.28
CA GLU A 389 14.97 -9.21 5.46
C GLU A 389 14.22 -8.78 6.74
N SER A 390 13.67 -7.57 6.74
CA SER A 390 12.97 -6.97 7.88
C SER A 390 11.86 -6.03 7.42
N ALA A 391 10.73 -6.06 8.09
CA ALA A 391 9.61 -5.15 7.89
C ALA A 391 9.11 -4.62 9.26
N PRO A 392 9.61 -3.46 9.73
CA PRO A 392 9.24 -2.91 11.04
C PRO A 392 7.75 -2.56 11.17
N GLY A 393 7.09 -2.20 10.07
CA GLY A 393 5.65 -1.91 10.03
C GLY A 393 4.75 -3.14 9.86
N LEU A 394 5.27 -4.25 9.31
CA LEU A 394 4.46 -5.43 9.02
C LEU A 394 4.07 -6.17 10.30
N VAL A 395 2.80 -6.57 10.34
CA VAL A 395 2.22 -7.35 11.44
C VAL A 395 1.71 -8.67 10.89
N ALA A 396 2.18 -9.76 11.49
CA ALA A 396 1.68 -11.10 11.28
C ALA A 396 1.04 -11.63 12.57
N ASP A 397 -0.02 -12.42 12.45
CA ASP A 397 -0.52 -13.18 13.59
C ASP A 397 0.27 -14.50 13.78
N ARG A 398 -0.01 -15.21 14.88
CA ARG A 398 0.66 -16.50 15.18
C ARG A 398 0.36 -17.59 14.16
N ASP A 399 -0.73 -17.47 13.40
CA ASP A 399 -1.11 -18.42 12.35
C ASP A 399 -0.40 -18.09 11.02
N GLY A 400 0.29 -16.95 10.94
CA GLY A 400 1.02 -16.48 9.76
C GLY A 400 0.21 -15.58 8.84
N ARG A 401 -0.99 -15.15 9.25
CA ARG A 401 -1.79 -14.19 8.47
C ARG A 401 -1.17 -12.80 8.58
N VAL A 402 -0.99 -12.15 7.45
CA VAL A 402 -0.35 -10.83 7.32
C VAL A 402 -1.41 -9.79 6.96
N GLY A 403 -1.25 -8.57 7.47
CA GLY A 403 -2.19 -7.48 7.19
C GLY A 403 -3.54 -7.64 7.92
N TYR A 404 -4.50 -6.80 7.54
CA TYR A 404 -5.80 -6.74 8.20
C TYR A 404 -6.90 -7.53 7.51
N GLY A 405 -6.64 -8.26 6.42
CA GLY A 405 -7.69 -9.00 5.69
C GLY A 405 -8.51 -9.93 6.59
N ALA A 406 -7.84 -10.72 7.43
CA ALA A 406 -8.49 -11.59 8.44
C ALA A 406 -9.14 -10.84 9.62
N TYR A 407 -8.98 -9.52 9.65
CA TYR A 407 -9.40 -8.60 10.71
C TYR A 407 -10.24 -7.45 10.14
N ALA A 408 -10.78 -7.60 8.92
CA ALA A 408 -11.51 -6.54 8.23
C ALA A 408 -12.67 -5.95 9.06
N PRO A 409 -13.49 -6.74 9.80
CA PRO A 409 -14.49 -6.18 10.70
C PRO A 409 -13.92 -5.32 11.84
N ASP A 410 -12.79 -5.72 12.44
CA ASP A 410 -12.11 -4.94 13.48
C ASP A 410 -11.59 -3.62 12.92
N PHE A 411 -11.00 -3.65 11.71
CA PHE A 411 -10.52 -2.47 11.01
C PHE A 411 -11.65 -1.49 10.67
N LEU A 412 -12.71 -1.97 10.03
CA LEU A 412 -13.89 -1.18 9.68
C LEU A 412 -14.54 -0.56 10.93
N ARG A 413 -14.61 -1.30 12.04
CA ARG A 413 -15.11 -0.77 13.32
C ARG A 413 -14.30 0.43 13.80
N GLY A 414 -12.97 0.36 13.72
CA GLY A 414 -12.08 1.44 14.11
C GLY A 414 -12.27 2.70 13.27
N LEU A 415 -12.44 2.51 11.96
CA LEU A 415 -12.70 3.58 11.00
C LEU A 415 -14.03 4.29 11.33
N PHE A 416 -15.11 3.53 11.52
CA PHE A 416 -16.41 4.09 11.87
C PHE A 416 -16.41 4.74 13.27
N ASP A 417 -15.73 4.16 14.25
CA ASP A 417 -15.59 4.74 15.60
C ASP A 417 -14.93 6.12 15.57
N LEU A 418 -13.89 6.29 14.74
CA LEU A 418 -13.27 7.60 14.55
C LEU A 418 -14.25 8.59 13.95
N TRP A 419 -14.92 8.19 12.87
CA TRP A 419 -15.85 9.06 12.16
C TRP A 419 -16.96 9.57 13.06
N MET A 420 -17.59 8.67 13.83
CA MET A 420 -18.64 9.05 14.77
C MET A 420 -18.10 9.94 15.89
N ARG A 421 -16.89 9.68 16.37
CA ARG A 421 -16.26 10.54 17.37
C ARG A 421 -15.99 11.93 16.83
N ILE A 422 -15.49 12.08 15.61
CA ILE A 422 -15.30 13.39 15.00
C ILE A 422 -16.64 14.08 14.74
N HIS A 423 -17.62 13.35 14.22
CA HIS A 423 -18.96 13.87 13.93
C HIS A 423 -19.65 14.42 15.19
N CYS A 424 -19.63 13.68 16.31
CA CYS A 424 -20.21 14.11 17.58
C CYS A 424 -19.51 15.33 18.21
N HIS A 425 -18.30 15.67 17.77
CA HIS A 425 -17.48 16.76 18.32
C HIS A 425 -17.09 17.78 17.25
N ARG A 426 -17.86 17.87 16.16
CA ARG A 426 -17.52 18.66 14.97
C ARG A 426 -17.39 20.16 15.28
N ASP A 427 -18.22 20.69 16.17
CA ASP A 427 -18.19 22.12 16.55
C ASP A 427 -16.89 22.50 17.27
N ALA A 428 -16.35 21.59 18.08
CA ALA A 428 -15.09 21.81 18.81
C ALA A 428 -13.84 21.53 17.95
N LEU A 429 -13.99 20.76 16.86
CA LEU A 429 -12.88 20.27 16.04
C LEU A 429 -12.05 21.42 15.46
N GLY A 430 -12.70 22.37 14.79
CA GLY A 430 -11.99 23.45 14.08
C GLY A 430 -11.12 24.30 15.01
N ALA A 431 -11.63 24.63 16.20
CA ALA A 431 -10.88 25.37 17.21
C ALA A 431 -9.72 24.54 17.78
N ALA A 432 -9.97 23.27 18.10
CA ALA A 432 -8.97 22.38 18.67
C ALA A 432 -7.82 22.09 17.69
N VAL A 433 -8.13 21.82 16.43
CA VAL A 433 -7.14 21.57 15.38
C VAL A 433 -6.44 22.87 14.99
N GLY A 434 -7.19 23.95 14.76
CA GLY A 434 -6.63 25.26 14.37
C GLY A 434 -5.63 25.82 15.38
N GLY A 435 -5.92 25.69 16.69
CA GLY A 435 -4.98 26.08 17.75
C GLY A 435 -3.67 25.30 17.71
N ARG A 436 -3.73 24.01 17.35
CA ARG A 436 -2.56 23.13 17.19
C ARG A 436 -1.81 23.41 15.89
N LEU A 437 -2.46 23.85 14.82
CA LEU A 437 -1.76 24.13 13.56
C LEU A 437 -1.12 25.53 13.50
N ARG A 438 -1.51 26.43 14.42
CA ARG A 438 -1.01 27.81 14.48
C ARG A 438 0.52 27.85 14.54
N GLY A 439 1.14 28.60 13.63
CA GLY A 439 2.60 28.73 13.59
C GLY A 439 3.35 27.61 12.87
N ARG A 440 2.70 26.50 12.53
CA ARG A 440 3.35 25.26 12.07
C ARG A 440 3.44 25.15 10.55
N LEU A 441 4.40 24.35 10.09
CA LEU A 441 4.72 24.10 8.69
C LEU A 441 4.31 22.69 8.24
N THR A 442 4.05 22.55 6.94
CA THR A 442 3.85 21.25 6.28
C THR A 442 4.65 21.21 4.99
N ARG A 443 5.18 20.03 4.66
CA ARG A 443 5.85 19.77 3.40
C ARG A 443 4.86 19.90 2.23
N VAL A 444 5.35 20.41 1.11
CA VAL A 444 4.62 20.55 -0.15
C VAL A 444 5.37 19.74 -1.21
N LEU A 445 4.70 18.75 -1.78
CA LEU A 445 5.22 17.94 -2.87
C LEU A 445 4.83 18.60 -4.20
N LEU A 446 5.81 19.14 -4.94
CA LEU A 446 5.55 19.70 -6.27
C LEU A 446 5.46 18.60 -7.34
N ARG A 447 6.11 17.46 -7.08
CA ARG A 447 6.20 16.29 -7.96
C ARG A 447 6.32 15.02 -7.11
N PRO A 448 5.99 13.84 -7.67
CA PRO A 448 6.32 12.57 -7.04
C PRO A 448 7.83 12.41 -6.85
N THR A 449 8.23 11.89 -5.69
CA THR A 449 9.63 11.65 -5.32
C THR A 449 10.45 10.85 -6.36
N PRO A 450 9.91 9.80 -7.02
CA PRO A 450 10.66 9.05 -8.05
C PRO A 450 11.16 9.90 -9.22
N ALA A 451 10.45 10.98 -9.58
CA ALA A 451 10.89 11.89 -10.64
C ALA A 451 12.18 12.63 -10.25
N TYR A 452 12.36 12.95 -8.96
CA TYR A 452 13.60 13.54 -8.47
C TYR A 452 14.73 12.52 -8.39
N ALA A 453 14.43 11.26 -8.02
CA ALA A 453 15.42 10.18 -8.01
C ALA A 453 16.01 9.96 -9.42
N GLU A 454 15.17 9.91 -10.46
CA GLU A 454 15.61 9.82 -11.85
C GLU A 454 16.51 11.00 -12.25
N ALA A 455 16.15 12.23 -11.85
CA ALA A 455 16.96 13.42 -12.13
C ALA A 455 18.31 13.45 -11.41
N LEU A 456 18.48 12.65 -10.35
CA LEU A 456 19.70 12.55 -9.55
C LEU A 456 20.54 11.31 -9.87
N ASP A 457 20.04 10.39 -10.71
CA ASP A 457 20.71 9.14 -11.05
C ASP A 457 22.07 9.39 -11.74
N PRO A 458 23.21 9.03 -11.12
CA PRO A 458 24.53 9.21 -11.70
C PRO A 458 24.83 8.27 -12.88
N PHE A 459 24.03 7.22 -13.09
CA PHE A 459 24.18 6.26 -14.18
C PHE A 459 23.26 6.54 -15.37
N ALA A 460 22.45 7.61 -15.31
CA ALA A 460 21.64 8.03 -16.43
C ALA A 460 22.51 8.29 -17.68
N GLY A 461 22.12 7.67 -18.81
CA GLY A 461 22.83 7.76 -20.08
C GLY A 461 22.87 9.17 -20.70
N ALA A 462 22.05 10.11 -20.21
CA ALA A 462 22.01 11.53 -20.60
C ALA A 462 22.17 12.44 -19.37
N ALA A 463 22.59 13.70 -19.56
CA ALA A 463 22.48 14.69 -18.49
C ALA A 463 20.98 14.91 -18.16
N PRO A 464 20.61 15.09 -16.89
CA PRO A 464 19.19 15.20 -16.53
C PRO A 464 18.56 16.42 -17.22
N ASP A 465 17.43 16.21 -17.91
CA ASP A 465 16.69 17.33 -18.51
C ASP A 465 15.94 18.10 -17.43
N LEU A 466 16.56 19.19 -16.99
CA LEU A 466 16.01 20.03 -15.94
C LEU A 466 15.04 21.12 -16.45
N ARG A 467 14.73 21.19 -17.75
CA ARG A 467 13.91 22.28 -18.32
C ARG A 467 12.49 22.34 -17.74
N GLY A 468 11.92 21.19 -17.38
CA GLY A 468 10.59 21.11 -16.75
C GLY A 468 10.53 21.51 -15.28
N TYR A 469 11.67 21.67 -14.59
CA TYR A 469 11.73 21.96 -13.16
C TYR A 469 11.75 23.47 -12.92
N VAL A 470 11.09 23.95 -11.87
CA VAL A 470 11.15 25.38 -11.50
C VAL A 470 12.54 25.76 -10.98
N ALA A 471 12.87 27.06 -10.98
CA ALA A 471 14.20 27.53 -10.61
C ALA A 471 14.69 27.00 -9.24
N ALA A 472 13.79 26.94 -8.25
CA ALA A 472 14.10 26.44 -6.92
C ALA A 472 14.33 24.91 -6.86
N GLU A 473 13.62 24.12 -7.69
CA GLU A 473 13.89 22.68 -7.85
C GLU A 473 15.27 22.47 -8.49
N ARG A 474 15.55 23.17 -9.61
CA ARG A 474 16.83 23.08 -10.31
C ARG A 474 18.01 23.43 -9.41
N ALA A 475 17.87 24.43 -8.55
CA ALA A 475 18.91 24.83 -7.61
C ALA A 475 19.23 23.72 -6.60
N GLN A 476 18.22 23.00 -6.10
CA GLN A 476 18.37 21.87 -5.18
C GLN A 476 18.97 20.64 -5.89
N LEU A 477 18.43 20.27 -7.05
CA LEU A 477 18.90 19.14 -7.86
C LEU A 477 20.36 19.30 -8.29
N ARG A 478 20.79 20.52 -8.67
CA ARG A 478 22.21 20.79 -9.01
C ARG A 478 23.16 20.57 -7.85
N ARG A 479 22.68 20.59 -6.61
CA ARG A 479 23.47 20.22 -5.43
C ARG A 479 23.41 18.72 -5.14
N GLY A 480 22.50 17.98 -5.74
CA GLY A 480 22.25 16.58 -5.40
C GLY A 480 21.30 16.41 -4.21
N ASP A 481 20.50 17.44 -3.88
CA ASP A 481 19.42 17.32 -2.90
C ASP A 481 18.12 16.96 -3.62
N VAL A 482 17.30 16.11 -3.00
CA VAL A 482 15.89 15.97 -3.40
C VAL A 482 15.17 17.26 -3.00
N PRO A 483 14.49 17.96 -3.93
CA PRO A 483 13.81 19.22 -3.63
C PRO A 483 12.83 19.10 -2.47
N TYR A 484 12.99 19.99 -1.49
CA TYR A 484 12.19 20.02 -0.28
C TYR A 484 11.58 21.40 -0.08
N PHE A 485 10.25 21.45 -0.07
CA PHE A 485 9.48 22.67 0.08
C PHE A 485 8.42 22.52 1.16
N TYR A 486 8.01 23.65 1.73
CA TYR A 486 7.00 23.67 2.77
C TYR A 486 6.18 24.96 2.70
N THR A 487 5.05 24.97 3.40
CA THR A 487 4.20 26.15 3.58
C THR A 487 3.60 26.15 4.99
N ARG A 488 2.90 27.22 5.35
CA ARG A 488 2.26 27.35 6.66
C ARG A 488 0.92 26.61 6.69
N LEU A 489 0.61 26.00 7.83
CA LEU A 489 -0.63 25.25 8.04
C LEU A 489 -1.82 26.12 8.44
N ASP A 490 -1.57 27.31 8.98
CA ASP A 490 -2.58 28.14 9.62
C ASP A 490 -3.19 29.22 8.73
N ARG A 491 -2.54 29.54 7.61
CA ARG A 491 -2.97 30.59 6.68
C ARG A 491 -2.35 30.38 5.30
N PRO A 492 -2.94 30.95 4.24
CA PRO A 492 -2.29 31.03 2.94
C PRO A 492 -0.89 31.64 3.07
N ALA A 493 0.11 30.94 2.57
CA ALA A 493 1.51 31.32 2.65
C ALA A 493 2.25 30.94 1.35
N PRO A 494 3.35 31.62 1.00
CA PRO A 494 4.15 31.25 -0.15
C PRO A 494 4.77 29.86 0.03
N LEU A 495 5.35 29.34 -1.07
CA LEU A 495 6.21 28.18 -1.03
C LEU A 495 7.55 28.60 -0.42
N LEU A 496 8.00 27.88 0.61
CA LEU A 496 9.22 28.14 1.35
C LEU A 496 10.26 27.05 1.11
N THR A 497 11.53 27.40 1.26
CA THR A 497 12.67 26.46 1.23
C THR A 497 13.73 26.88 2.26
N LEU A 498 14.54 25.92 2.71
CA LEU A 498 15.64 26.16 3.63
C LEU A 498 16.97 26.13 2.85
N PRO A 499 17.60 27.29 2.57
CA PRO A 499 18.84 27.33 1.84
C PRO A 499 20.02 26.84 2.70
N PRO A 500 21.04 26.21 2.10
CA PRO A 500 22.28 25.90 2.80
C PRO A 500 23.14 27.18 2.98
N PRO A 501 23.86 27.33 4.11
CA PRO A 501 23.86 26.42 5.26
C PRO A 501 22.56 26.56 6.08
N PRO A 502 22.00 25.45 6.59
CA PRO A 502 20.80 25.48 7.45
C PRO A 502 21.05 26.28 8.74
N GLY A 503 19.99 26.92 9.27
CA GLY A 503 20.07 27.95 10.31
C GLY A 503 19.93 29.39 9.82
N THR A 504 19.64 29.58 8.54
CA THR A 504 19.20 30.85 7.93
C THR A 504 17.66 30.97 7.95
N PRO A 505 17.08 32.19 7.86
CA PRO A 505 15.64 32.36 7.74
C PRO A 505 15.07 31.59 6.53
N HIS A 506 13.85 31.06 6.67
CA HIS A 506 13.13 30.43 5.56
C HIS A 506 13.09 31.36 4.33
N ALA A 507 13.54 30.88 3.18
CA ALA A 507 13.54 31.63 1.94
C ALA A 507 12.25 31.40 1.15
N VAL A 508 11.75 32.44 0.49
CA VAL A 508 10.59 32.34 -0.41
C VAL A 508 11.05 31.70 -1.73
N ALA A 509 10.58 30.50 -2.02
CA ALA A 509 10.87 29.77 -3.25
C ALA A 509 9.91 30.13 -4.40
N GLY A 510 8.73 30.68 -4.08
CA GLY A 510 7.73 31.08 -5.08
C GLY A 510 6.32 31.13 -4.50
N ARG A 511 5.32 31.25 -5.38
CA ARG A 511 3.91 31.04 -5.02
C ARG A 511 3.60 29.54 -5.01
N LEU A 512 2.64 29.14 -4.18
CA LEU A 512 2.05 27.81 -4.31
C LEU A 512 1.43 27.65 -5.70
N PRO A 513 1.52 26.47 -6.33
CA PRO A 513 0.76 26.15 -7.55
C PRO A 513 -0.73 26.47 -7.35
N HIS A 514 -1.49 26.78 -8.42
CA HIS A 514 -2.89 27.22 -8.29
C HIS A 514 -3.75 26.20 -7.49
N PRO A 515 -4.71 26.62 -6.64
CA PRO A 515 -5.54 25.75 -5.79
C PRO A 515 -6.34 24.61 -6.47
N ARG A 516 -6.38 24.54 -7.80
CA ARG A 516 -6.92 23.39 -8.54
C ARG A 516 -5.93 22.23 -8.67
N ALA A 517 -4.65 22.45 -8.34
CA ALA A 517 -3.63 21.41 -8.31
C ALA A 517 -3.84 20.54 -7.06
N GLN A 518 -3.84 19.22 -7.23
CA GLN A 518 -3.87 18.19 -6.18
C GLN A 518 -2.65 18.23 -5.23
N LEU A 519 -1.92 19.35 -5.17
CA LEU A 519 -0.58 19.47 -4.58
C LEU A 519 -0.52 20.46 -3.41
N ASN A 520 -1.64 21.11 -3.06
CA ASN A 520 -1.69 22.11 -1.99
C ASN A 520 -2.45 21.62 -0.76
N PRO A 521 -1.98 21.96 0.45
CA PRO A 521 -2.80 21.82 1.64
C PRO A 521 -4.15 22.53 1.49
N GLN A 522 -5.21 21.88 1.96
CA GLN A 522 -6.59 22.33 2.06
C GLN A 522 -6.88 22.65 3.54
N PRO A 523 -6.70 23.90 4.00
CA PRO A 523 -6.92 24.28 5.41
C PRO A 523 -8.30 23.89 5.96
N ALA A 524 -9.25 23.79 5.05
CA ALA A 524 -10.63 23.40 5.30
C ALA A 524 -10.77 21.99 5.91
N ARG A 525 -9.82 21.07 5.62
CA ARG A 525 -9.74 19.74 6.26
C ARG A 525 -9.49 19.81 7.76
N ALA A 526 -8.82 20.87 8.25
CA ALA A 526 -8.66 21.09 9.69
C ALA A 526 -10.00 21.33 10.42
N ARG A 527 -11.05 21.72 9.67
CA ARG A 527 -12.41 21.92 10.18
C ARG A 527 -13.31 20.69 10.00
N GLY A 528 -12.76 19.58 9.52
CA GLY A 528 -13.47 18.31 9.40
C GLY A 528 -14.13 18.04 8.05
N GLU A 529 -13.77 18.78 7.00
CA GLU A 529 -14.33 18.57 5.64
C GLU A 529 -14.03 17.18 5.07
N GLY A 530 -12.98 16.48 5.53
CA GLY A 530 -12.71 15.08 5.15
C GLY A 530 -13.42 14.04 6.03
N PHE A 531 -14.35 14.43 6.90
CA PHE A 531 -15.07 13.56 7.81
C PHE A 531 -16.60 13.62 7.60
N GLY A 532 -17.05 13.82 6.35
CA GLY A 532 -18.45 13.65 5.98
C GLY A 532 -18.89 12.17 6.04
N LEU A 533 -20.19 11.91 6.15
CA LEU A 533 -20.68 10.52 6.17
C LEU A 533 -20.44 9.81 4.83
N LEU A 534 -20.49 10.53 3.71
CA LEU A 534 -20.16 9.94 2.41
C LEU A 534 -18.66 9.59 2.31
N ASP A 535 -17.79 10.38 2.93
CA ASP A 535 -16.35 10.08 3.01
C ASP A 535 -16.07 8.78 3.77
N LEU A 536 -16.87 8.47 4.79
CA LEU A 536 -16.83 7.18 5.48
C LEU A 536 -17.13 6.02 4.51
N ALA A 537 -18.12 6.17 3.62
CA ALA A 537 -18.46 5.14 2.64
C ALA A 537 -17.32 4.93 1.62
N VAL A 538 -16.66 6.02 1.19
CA VAL A 538 -15.46 5.95 0.33
C VAL A 538 -14.32 5.22 1.05
N ALA A 539 -14.01 5.62 2.27
CA ALA A 539 -12.93 5.00 3.04
C ALA A 539 -13.23 3.52 3.37
N ALA A 540 -14.49 3.16 3.65
CA ALA A 540 -14.88 1.77 3.87
C ALA A 540 -14.73 0.93 2.58
N ARG A 541 -15.18 1.44 1.43
CA ARG A 541 -14.99 0.79 0.13
C ARG A 541 -13.51 0.54 -0.14
N ASP A 542 -12.66 1.55 -0.01
CA ASP A 542 -11.24 1.46 -0.32
C ASP A 542 -10.51 0.50 0.63
N ALA A 543 -10.88 0.51 1.92
CA ALA A 543 -10.35 -0.42 2.90
C ALA A 543 -10.68 -1.88 2.54
N ILE A 544 -11.87 -2.14 2.00
CA ILE A 544 -12.28 -3.48 1.57
C ILE A 544 -11.65 -3.85 0.23
N ALA A 545 -11.59 -2.94 -0.74
CA ALA A 545 -10.94 -3.16 -2.02
C ALA A 545 -9.48 -3.59 -1.83
N HIS A 546 -8.76 -2.95 -0.90
CA HIS A 546 -7.38 -3.32 -0.57
C HIS A 546 -7.24 -4.77 -0.11
N VAL A 547 -8.20 -5.35 0.63
CA VAL A 547 -8.12 -6.73 1.14
C VAL A 547 -9.04 -7.72 0.41
N MET A 548 -9.64 -7.32 -0.72
CA MET A 548 -10.63 -8.14 -1.41
C MET A 548 -10.08 -9.49 -1.89
N ALA A 549 -8.81 -9.55 -2.28
CA ALA A 549 -8.18 -10.82 -2.65
C ALA A 549 -8.10 -11.79 -1.46
N ASP A 550 -7.78 -11.28 -0.26
CA ASP A 550 -7.67 -12.09 0.95
C ASP A 550 -9.06 -12.59 1.37
N LEU A 551 -10.07 -11.72 1.29
CA LEU A 551 -11.47 -12.06 1.57
C LEU A 551 -11.99 -13.10 0.56
N SER A 552 -11.70 -12.92 -0.73
CA SER A 552 -12.12 -13.83 -1.79
C SER A 552 -11.47 -15.21 -1.66
N ALA A 553 -10.19 -15.26 -1.26
CA ALA A 553 -9.48 -16.50 -1.01
C ALA A 553 -10.07 -17.26 0.20
N ALA A 554 -10.50 -16.55 1.25
CA ALA A 554 -11.02 -17.17 2.47
C ALA A 554 -12.52 -17.51 2.42
N HIS A 555 -13.31 -16.73 1.67
CA HIS A 555 -14.78 -16.75 1.74
C HIS A 555 -15.48 -16.77 0.37
N GLY A 556 -14.72 -16.78 -0.73
CA GLY A 556 -15.25 -16.75 -2.09
C GLY A 556 -15.47 -15.33 -2.66
N VAL A 557 -15.67 -15.26 -3.98
CA VAL A 557 -15.85 -14.00 -4.74
C VAL A 557 -17.11 -13.22 -4.31
N CYS A 558 -18.04 -13.90 -3.63
CA CYS A 558 -19.20 -13.36 -2.97
C CYS A 558 -19.23 -13.91 -1.54
N GLY A 559 -19.57 -13.09 -0.55
CA GLY A 559 -19.65 -13.57 0.82
C GLY A 559 -20.19 -12.55 1.80
N GLU A 560 -20.28 -12.99 3.05
CA GLU A 560 -20.73 -12.20 4.18
C GLU A 560 -19.85 -12.49 5.41
N LEU A 561 -19.48 -11.42 6.12
CA LEU A 561 -18.87 -11.48 7.44
C LEU A 561 -19.71 -10.70 8.42
N HIS A 562 -20.08 -11.34 9.52
CA HIS A 562 -20.84 -10.71 10.60
C HIS A 562 -20.07 -10.86 11.91
N GLU A 563 -19.72 -9.74 12.54
CA GLU A 563 -19.09 -9.70 13.86
C GLU A 563 -19.99 -8.92 14.83
N PRO A 564 -20.94 -9.61 15.49
CA PRO A 564 -21.94 -8.97 16.37
C PRO A 564 -21.32 -8.19 17.52
N ARG A 565 -20.16 -8.64 18.04
CA ARG A 565 -19.48 -7.96 19.16
C ARG A 565 -19.00 -6.55 18.79
N LEU A 566 -18.78 -6.31 17.51
CA LEU A 566 -18.39 -5.01 16.98
C LEU A 566 -19.59 -4.27 16.36
N GLY A 567 -20.73 -4.93 16.19
CA GLY A 567 -21.85 -4.40 15.41
C GLY A 567 -21.42 -4.08 13.98
N VAL A 568 -20.65 -4.97 13.35
CA VAL A 568 -20.18 -4.81 11.97
C VAL A 568 -20.65 -5.98 11.14
N ARG A 569 -21.29 -5.69 10.01
CA ARG A 569 -21.62 -6.67 8.97
C ARG A 569 -21.05 -6.19 7.65
N LEU A 570 -20.34 -7.05 6.95
CA LEU A 570 -19.76 -6.81 5.64
C LEU A 570 -20.34 -7.83 4.67
N GLN A 571 -20.86 -7.38 3.55
CA GLN A 571 -21.33 -8.21 2.45
C GLN A 571 -20.66 -7.76 1.16
N TRP A 572 -20.31 -8.71 0.28
CA TRP A 572 -19.80 -8.39 -1.05
C TRP A 572 -20.35 -9.36 -2.09
N TRP A 573 -20.45 -8.87 -3.32
CA TRP A 573 -21.01 -9.63 -4.44
C TRP A 573 -20.25 -9.44 -5.74
N GLY A 574 -18.94 -9.24 -5.61
CA GLY A 574 -17.98 -9.03 -6.68
C GLY A 574 -16.73 -8.38 -6.12
N ALA A 575 -15.74 -8.12 -6.98
CA ALA A 575 -14.51 -7.45 -6.57
C ALA A 575 -14.72 -5.96 -6.22
N GLN A 576 -15.74 -5.33 -6.82
CA GLN A 576 -16.00 -3.89 -6.72
C GLN A 576 -17.37 -3.55 -6.15
N ASP A 577 -18.12 -4.53 -5.63
CA ASP A 577 -19.47 -4.30 -5.15
C ASP A 577 -19.68 -4.91 -3.75
N GLY A 578 -20.26 -4.12 -2.85
CA GLY A 578 -20.48 -4.56 -1.48
C GLY A 578 -21.16 -3.53 -0.60
N GLU A 579 -21.34 -3.93 0.65
CA GLU A 579 -21.97 -3.14 1.70
C GLU A 579 -21.32 -3.41 3.06
N ALA A 580 -21.08 -2.34 3.81
CA ALA A 580 -20.63 -2.38 5.19
C ALA A 580 -21.66 -1.69 6.08
N CYS A 581 -22.20 -2.45 7.03
CA CYS A 581 -23.18 -2.01 8.01
C CYS A 581 -22.52 -1.86 9.39
N PHE A 582 -22.86 -0.78 10.05
CA PHE A 582 -22.33 -0.41 11.35
C PHE A 582 -23.45 -0.10 12.33
N ASP A 583 -23.56 -0.89 13.39
CA ASP A 583 -24.46 -0.59 14.48
C ASP A 583 -23.88 0.53 15.35
N TRP A 584 -24.73 1.51 15.65
CA TRP A 584 -24.48 2.60 16.57
C TRP A 584 -25.53 2.59 17.67
N ALA A 585 -25.48 1.55 18.50
CA ALA A 585 -26.48 1.26 19.53
C ALA A 585 -26.80 2.45 20.46
N ARG A 586 -25.80 3.28 20.80
CA ARG A 586 -26.02 4.47 21.66
C ARG A 586 -26.96 5.51 21.05
N GLN A 587 -27.12 5.53 19.73
CA GLN A 587 -28.00 6.45 19.01
C GLN A 587 -29.20 5.73 18.39
N ASP A 588 -29.37 4.43 18.66
CA ASP A 588 -30.37 3.60 18.01
C ASP A 588 -30.31 3.68 16.47
N ARG A 589 -29.11 3.73 15.89
CA ARG A 589 -28.92 3.82 14.44
C ARG A 589 -28.09 2.67 13.91
N ARG A 590 -28.35 2.29 12.66
CA ARG A 590 -27.44 1.53 11.81
C ARG A 590 -27.05 2.38 10.61
N VAL A 591 -25.75 2.52 10.38
CA VAL A 591 -25.19 3.21 9.23
C VAL A 591 -24.78 2.17 8.19
N ILE A 592 -25.28 2.30 6.98
CA ILE A 592 -25.08 1.36 5.88
C ILE A 592 -24.34 2.09 4.78
N CYS A 593 -23.12 1.66 4.49
CA CYS A 593 -22.29 2.16 3.40
C CYS A 593 -22.33 1.13 2.28
N ARG A 594 -22.87 1.50 1.11
CA ARG A 594 -22.98 0.61 -0.05
C ARG A 594 -22.17 1.15 -1.21
N TRP A 595 -21.55 0.28 -1.99
CA TRP A 595 -20.81 0.66 -3.18
C TRP A 595 -21.08 -0.30 -4.35
N GLN A 596 -21.11 0.27 -5.55
CA GLN A 596 -21.29 -0.46 -6.82
C GLN A 596 -20.36 0.18 -7.87
N GLY A 597 -19.26 -0.50 -8.20
CA GLY A 597 -18.17 0.11 -8.97
C GLY A 597 -17.68 1.40 -8.31
N GLU A 598 -17.72 2.51 -9.05
CA GLU A 598 -17.31 3.83 -8.55
C GLU A 598 -18.37 4.54 -7.70
N GLN A 599 -19.63 4.09 -7.75
CA GLN A 599 -20.71 4.72 -7.02
C GLN A 599 -20.69 4.30 -5.56
N VAL A 600 -20.79 5.28 -4.66
CA VAL A 600 -20.91 5.10 -3.21
C VAL A 600 -22.21 5.73 -2.72
N GLY A 601 -22.91 5.02 -1.83
CA GLY A 601 -24.15 5.45 -1.21
C GLY A 601 -24.12 5.20 0.30
N LEU A 602 -24.93 5.98 1.01
CA LEU A 602 -25.07 5.85 2.45
C LEU A 602 -26.55 5.91 2.85
N ARG A 603 -26.96 4.97 3.71
CA ARG A 603 -28.27 4.94 4.35
C ARG A 603 -28.12 4.85 5.86
N VAL A 604 -29.03 5.48 6.59
CA VAL A 604 -29.10 5.37 8.05
C VAL A 604 -30.50 4.91 8.43
N GLU A 605 -30.60 3.79 9.15
CA GLU A 605 -31.87 3.23 9.62
C GLU A 605 -31.88 3.14 11.16
N ALA A 606 -33.05 2.98 11.77
CA ALA A 606 -33.14 2.79 13.22
C ALA A 606 -32.78 1.34 13.58
N LEU A 607 -31.99 1.15 14.64
CA LEU A 607 -31.58 -0.18 15.08
C LEU A 607 -32.75 -0.95 15.73
N SER A 608 -33.65 -0.22 16.39
CA SER A 608 -34.87 -0.72 17.05
C SER A 608 -36.08 -0.80 16.12
N ALA A 609 -35.97 -0.38 14.85
CA ALA A 609 -37.05 -0.61 13.91
C ALA A 609 -37.31 -2.11 13.85
N PRO A 610 -38.57 -2.58 13.99
CA PRO A 610 -38.89 -3.96 13.65
C PRO A 610 -38.37 -4.20 12.24
N ALA A 611 -37.79 -5.37 11.96
CA ALA A 611 -37.52 -5.75 10.59
C ALA A 611 -38.86 -5.63 9.86
N GLU A 612 -39.05 -4.54 9.10
CA GLU A 612 -40.31 -4.30 8.43
C GLU A 612 -40.61 -5.56 7.62
N PRO A 613 -41.82 -6.13 7.72
CA PRO A 613 -42.23 -7.11 6.73
C PRO A 613 -42.15 -6.37 5.41
N ALA A 614 -41.13 -6.73 4.62
CA ALA A 614 -40.81 -6.08 3.35
C ALA A 614 -42.10 -5.87 2.57
N ALA A 615 -42.38 -4.62 2.20
CA ALA A 615 -43.54 -4.31 1.39
C ALA A 615 -43.53 -5.23 0.14
N PRO A 616 -44.69 -5.62 -0.41
CA PRO A 616 -44.75 -6.48 -1.60
C PRO A 616 -43.93 -5.97 -2.80
N GLN A 617 -43.58 -4.67 -2.82
CA GLN A 617 -42.70 -4.03 -3.80
C GLN A 617 -41.20 -4.31 -3.55
N ASP A 618 -40.76 -4.36 -2.29
CA ASP A 618 -39.36 -4.62 -1.91
C ASP A 618 -38.95 -6.07 -2.16
N ASP A 619 -39.89 -7.01 -2.01
CA ASP A 619 -39.66 -8.42 -2.29
C ASP A 619 -39.46 -8.65 -3.80
N ALA A 620 -40.21 -7.93 -4.63
CA ALA A 620 -40.10 -7.98 -6.08
C ALA A 620 -38.77 -7.40 -6.59
N GLU A 621 -38.32 -6.27 -6.04
CA GLU A 621 -37.00 -5.70 -6.33
C GLU A 621 -35.86 -6.58 -5.80
N ALA A 622 -36.01 -7.18 -4.62
CA ALA A 622 -35.02 -8.11 -4.07
C ALA A 622 -34.91 -9.40 -4.91
N VAL A 623 -36.05 -9.96 -5.35
CA VAL A 623 -36.09 -11.09 -6.28
C VAL A 623 -35.46 -10.70 -7.61
N ALA A 624 -35.76 -9.51 -8.15
CA ALA A 624 -35.16 -9.01 -9.38
C ALA A 624 -33.63 -8.87 -9.27
N ALA A 625 -33.16 -8.20 -8.22
CA ALA A 625 -31.74 -8.01 -7.95
C ALA A 625 -31.01 -9.35 -7.74
N ARG A 626 -31.65 -10.31 -7.06
CA ARG A 626 -31.09 -11.64 -6.84
C ARG A 626 -31.03 -12.46 -8.13
N LEU A 627 -32.05 -12.42 -8.98
CA LEU A 627 -32.05 -13.07 -10.30
C LEU A 627 -30.94 -12.52 -11.19
N LEU A 628 -30.79 -11.19 -11.24
CA LEU A 628 -29.70 -10.53 -11.98
C LEU A 628 -28.31 -10.85 -11.40
N ARG A 629 -28.21 -11.08 -10.08
CA ARG A 629 -26.97 -11.55 -9.44
C ARG A 629 -26.66 -13.00 -9.81
N ILE A 630 -27.65 -13.88 -9.76
CA ILE A 630 -27.51 -15.29 -10.14
C ILE A 630 -27.01 -15.39 -11.59
N ASP A 631 -27.60 -14.61 -12.49
CA ASP A 631 -27.25 -14.60 -13.92
C ASP A 631 -25.83 -14.08 -14.18
N ARG A 632 -25.42 -13.01 -13.48
CA ARG A 632 -24.03 -12.50 -13.55
C ARG A 632 -23.01 -13.51 -13.06
N ILE A 633 -23.30 -14.22 -11.96
CA ILE A 633 -22.42 -15.27 -11.44
C ILE A 633 -22.37 -16.47 -12.39
N ASP A 634 -23.52 -16.90 -12.95
CA ASP A 634 -23.58 -17.99 -13.92
C ASP A 634 -22.75 -17.63 -15.17
N ALA A 635 -22.90 -16.42 -15.72
CA ALA A 635 -22.11 -15.95 -16.86
C ALA A 635 -20.59 -15.92 -16.56
N ALA A 636 -20.19 -15.38 -15.40
CA ALA A 636 -18.79 -15.29 -15.00
C ALA A 636 -18.11 -16.66 -14.81
N LEU A 637 -18.88 -17.71 -14.49
CA LEU A 637 -18.39 -19.08 -14.39
C LEU A 637 -18.47 -19.82 -15.73
N ARG A 638 -19.57 -19.65 -16.47
CA ARG A 638 -19.90 -20.42 -17.68
C ARG A 638 -19.13 -19.98 -18.91
N THR A 639 -18.85 -18.68 -19.08
CA THR A 639 -18.07 -18.17 -20.21
C THR A 639 -16.66 -18.79 -20.25
N PRO A 640 -15.81 -18.66 -19.22
CA PRO A 640 -14.48 -19.26 -19.25
C PRO A 640 -14.51 -20.80 -19.32
N TRP A 641 -15.52 -21.45 -18.74
CA TRP A 641 -15.69 -22.89 -18.86
C TRP A 641 -16.03 -23.33 -20.30
N THR A 642 -16.85 -22.55 -21.00
CA THR A 642 -17.20 -22.80 -22.41
C THR A 642 -16.01 -22.50 -23.33
N ASP A 643 -15.30 -21.40 -23.10
CA ASP A 643 -14.12 -21.00 -23.87
C ASP A 643 -12.97 -22.00 -23.70
N GLY A 644 -12.83 -22.57 -22.49
CA GLY A 644 -11.93 -23.68 -22.19
C GLY A 644 -12.37 -25.04 -22.75
N GLY A 645 -13.40 -25.08 -23.62
CA GLY A 645 -13.87 -26.31 -24.26
C GLY A 645 -14.49 -27.32 -23.30
N PHE A 646 -15.06 -26.86 -22.18
CA PHE A 646 -15.66 -27.70 -21.13
C PHE A 646 -14.66 -28.62 -20.41
N ALA A 647 -13.38 -28.24 -20.35
CA ALA A 647 -12.31 -29.10 -19.87
C ALA A 647 -11.91 -28.89 -18.39
N ASP A 648 -12.44 -27.88 -17.70
CA ASP A 648 -12.09 -27.54 -16.31
C ASP A 648 -13.12 -28.12 -15.30
N PRO A 649 -12.77 -29.20 -14.55
CA PRO A 649 -13.69 -29.83 -13.60
C PRO A 649 -13.95 -28.97 -12.35
N ALA A 650 -13.06 -28.05 -12.00
CA ALA A 650 -13.23 -27.17 -10.84
C ALA A 650 -14.24 -26.05 -11.15
N LEU A 651 -14.20 -25.50 -12.37
CA LEU A 651 -15.22 -24.57 -12.84
C LEU A 651 -16.58 -25.26 -12.99
N GLU A 652 -16.61 -26.48 -13.52
CA GLU A 652 -17.82 -27.30 -13.62
C GLU A 652 -18.47 -27.53 -12.23
N ALA A 653 -17.71 -27.99 -11.24
CA ALA A 653 -18.22 -28.22 -9.89
C ALA A 653 -18.76 -26.94 -9.22
N ARG A 654 -18.13 -25.79 -9.46
CA ARG A 654 -18.60 -24.48 -8.95
C ARG A 654 -19.87 -24.03 -9.64
N LEU A 655 -19.99 -24.26 -10.95
CA LEU A 655 -21.18 -23.94 -11.73
C LEU A 655 -22.37 -24.79 -11.25
N ASP A 656 -22.16 -26.09 -11.04
CA ASP A 656 -23.17 -27.01 -10.51
C ASP A 656 -23.64 -26.64 -9.10
N ALA A 657 -22.72 -26.26 -8.22
CA ALA A 657 -23.05 -25.80 -6.88
C ALA A 657 -23.90 -24.52 -6.93
N HIS A 658 -23.48 -23.52 -7.72
CA HIS A 658 -24.20 -22.26 -7.91
C HIS A 658 -25.61 -22.47 -8.47
N VAL A 659 -25.75 -23.30 -9.51
CA VAL A 659 -27.04 -23.62 -10.13
C VAL A 659 -27.95 -24.32 -9.13
N ARG A 660 -27.45 -25.29 -8.36
CA ARG A 660 -28.23 -26.03 -7.35
C ARG A 660 -28.77 -25.12 -6.25
N GLU A 661 -27.92 -24.27 -5.68
CA GLU A 661 -28.32 -23.30 -4.64
C GLU A 661 -29.33 -22.29 -5.19
N SER A 662 -29.07 -21.77 -6.39
CA SER A 662 -29.95 -20.81 -7.06
C SER A 662 -31.32 -21.41 -7.37
N MET A 663 -31.38 -22.69 -7.73
CA MET A 663 -32.62 -23.42 -7.97
C MET A 663 -33.44 -23.67 -6.71
N ALA A 664 -32.79 -24.00 -5.59
CA ALA A 664 -33.47 -24.12 -4.30
C ALA A 664 -34.12 -22.79 -3.88
N TRP A 665 -33.43 -21.67 -4.12
CA TRP A 665 -34.00 -20.35 -3.89
C TRP A 665 -35.14 -20.01 -4.87
N LEU A 666 -34.98 -20.28 -6.17
CA LEU A 666 -36.01 -20.02 -7.17
C LEU A 666 -37.29 -20.82 -6.88
N GLN A 667 -37.17 -22.06 -6.38
CA GLN A 667 -38.31 -22.85 -5.90
C GLN A 667 -39.12 -22.09 -4.84
N ALA A 668 -38.47 -21.52 -3.82
CA ALA A 668 -39.14 -20.75 -2.79
C ALA A 668 -39.84 -19.49 -3.36
N VAL A 669 -39.20 -18.82 -4.33
CA VAL A 669 -39.82 -17.68 -5.03
C VAL A 669 -41.08 -18.11 -5.79
N VAL A 670 -41.01 -19.23 -6.52
CA VAL A 670 -42.14 -19.74 -7.31
C VAL A 670 -43.27 -20.27 -6.43
N ASP A 671 -42.95 -20.79 -5.25
CA ASP A 671 -43.96 -21.20 -4.26
C ASP A 671 -44.70 -20.01 -3.66
N ARG A 672 -44.02 -18.87 -3.50
CA ARG A 672 -44.59 -17.66 -2.89
C ARG A 672 -45.29 -16.73 -3.89
N HIS A 673 -44.73 -16.55 -5.08
CA HIS A 673 -45.18 -15.52 -6.04
C HIS A 673 -45.68 -16.08 -7.38
N GLY A 674 -45.63 -17.39 -7.58
CA GLY A 674 -45.74 -17.95 -8.92
C GLY A 674 -44.50 -17.60 -9.77
N TRP A 675 -44.60 -17.68 -11.09
CA TRP A 675 -43.43 -17.42 -11.92
C TRP A 675 -43.02 -15.93 -11.88
N PRO A 676 -41.74 -15.59 -11.62
CA PRO A 676 -41.26 -14.21 -11.61
C PRO A 676 -41.18 -13.65 -13.04
N GLY A 677 -42.34 -13.28 -13.59
CA GLY A 677 -42.49 -12.65 -14.90
C GLY A 677 -42.10 -11.17 -14.92
N ARG A 678 -42.18 -10.54 -16.10
CA ARG A 678 -41.76 -9.15 -16.32
C ARG A 678 -42.48 -8.16 -15.40
N THR A 679 -43.75 -8.39 -15.10
CA THR A 679 -44.58 -7.55 -14.23
C THR A 679 -44.10 -7.56 -12.78
N LEU A 680 -43.51 -8.66 -12.31
CA LEU A 680 -42.98 -8.78 -10.96
C LEU A 680 -41.54 -8.25 -10.88
N VAL A 681 -40.65 -8.70 -11.76
CA VAL A 681 -39.20 -8.50 -11.57
C VAL A 681 -38.53 -7.68 -12.68
N GLY A 682 -39.27 -7.22 -13.67
CA GLY A 682 -38.74 -6.59 -14.87
C GLY A 682 -38.20 -7.60 -15.89
N GLU A 683 -38.01 -7.15 -17.13
CA GLU A 683 -37.69 -8.03 -18.27
C GLU A 683 -36.35 -8.76 -18.11
N ALA A 684 -35.31 -8.04 -17.67
CA ALA A 684 -33.97 -8.60 -17.54
C ALA A 684 -33.90 -9.72 -16.49
N ALA A 685 -34.55 -9.52 -15.33
CA ALA A 685 -34.58 -10.52 -14.26
C ALA A 685 -35.48 -11.71 -14.62
N ALA A 686 -36.60 -11.48 -15.29
CA ALA A 686 -37.46 -12.56 -15.78
C ALA A 686 -36.72 -13.47 -16.78
N ALA A 687 -35.93 -12.87 -17.68
CA ALA A 687 -35.08 -13.61 -18.60
C ALA A 687 -33.96 -14.39 -17.86
N ALA A 688 -33.38 -13.82 -16.81
CA ALA A 688 -32.41 -14.50 -15.94
C ALA A 688 -33.01 -15.73 -15.26
N ALA A 689 -34.24 -15.65 -14.73
CA ALA A 689 -34.95 -16.80 -14.15
C ALA A 689 -35.13 -17.93 -15.18
N CYS A 690 -35.51 -17.58 -16.42
CA CYS A 690 -35.64 -18.53 -17.52
C CYS A 690 -34.30 -19.20 -17.87
N ARG A 691 -33.18 -18.45 -17.89
CA ARG A 691 -31.83 -19.01 -18.15
C ARG A 691 -31.38 -19.96 -17.05
N LEU A 692 -31.56 -19.58 -15.79
CA LEU A 692 -31.26 -20.47 -14.65
C LEU A 692 -31.97 -21.83 -14.81
N LEU A 693 -33.26 -21.81 -15.15
CA LEU A 693 -34.04 -23.03 -15.34
C LEU A 693 -33.58 -23.87 -16.54
N GLN A 694 -33.03 -23.25 -17.58
CA GLN A 694 -32.44 -23.95 -18.72
C GLN A 694 -31.12 -24.66 -18.37
N HIS A 695 -30.39 -24.15 -17.39
CA HIS A 695 -29.08 -24.67 -16.97
C HIS A 695 -29.20 -25.69 -15.82
N ALA A 696 -30.37 -25.79 -15.20
CA ALA A 696 -30.58 -26.59 -14.01
C ALA A 696 -30.90 -28.07 -14.28
N ASP A 697 -30.15 -28.92 -13.61
CA ASP A 697 -30.58 -30.28 -13.27
C ASP A 697 -31.37 -30.24 -11.96
N GLY A 698 -32.64 -30.65 -12.00
CA GLY A 698 -33.53 -30.55 -10.83
C GLY A 698 -34.74 -31.49 -10.89
N PRO A 699 -35.58 -31.51 -9.84
CA PRO A 699 -36.76 -32.37 -9.78
C PRO A 699 -37.69 -32.13 -10.98
N ARG A 700 -37.99 -33.19 -11.74
CA ARG A 700 -38.82 -33.12 -12.95
C ARG A 700 -40.18 -32.45 -12.71
N ALA A 701 -40.78 -32.73 -11.55
CA ALA A 701 -42.06 -32.15 -11.13
C ALA A 701 -42.01 -30.63 -11.02
N PHE A 702 -40.91 -30.06 -10.51
CA PHE A 702 -40.75 -28.61 -10.40
C PHE A 702 -40.52 -27.96 -11.77
N GLN A 703 -39.68 -28.55 -12.61
CA GLN A 703 -39.46 -28.06 -13.98
C GLN A 703 -40.77 -28.07 -14.80
N ASP A 704 -41.61 -29.11 -14.66
CA ASP A 704 -42.92 -29.18 -15.32
C ASP A 704 -43.92 -28.16 -14.77
N ARG A 705 -43.86 -27.86 -13.47
CA ARG A 705 -44.63 -26.77 -12.86
C ARG A 705 -44.17 -25.42 -13.43
N CYS A 706 -42.87 -25.14 -13.46
CA CYS A 706 -42.34 -23.90 -14.03
C CYS A 706 -42.69 -23.74 -15.51
N LEU A 707 -42.60 -24.81 -16.32
CA LEU A 707 -42.97 -24.78 -17.73
C LEU A 707 -44.44 -24.38 -17.93
N ARG A 708 -45.36 -24.90 -17.09
CA ARG A 708 -46.77 -24.49 -17.13
C ARG A 708 -46.96 -23.03 -16.74
N LEU A 709 -46.26 -22.56 -15.71
CA LEU A 709 -46.34 -21.17 -15.26
C LEU A 709 -45.77 -20.18 -16.30
N ILE A 710 -44.65 -20.52 -16.93
CA ILE A 710 -44.04 -19.73 -18.01
C ILE A 710 -44.94 -19.73 -19.25
N ALA A 711 -45.57 -20.85 -19.59
CA ALA A 711 -46.53 -20.90 -20.69
C ALA A 711 -47.78 -20.05 -20.42
N ALA A 712 -48.22 -19.94 -19.15
CA ALA A 712 -49.27 -19.02 -18.76
C ALA A 712 -48.80 -17.56 -18.84
N ALA A 713 -47.62 -17.24 -18.30
CA ALA A 713 -47.04 -15.90 -18.36
C ALA A 713 -46.81 -15.42 -19.80
N ALA A 714 -46.33 -16.30 -20.69
CA ALA A 714 -46.11 -15.96 -22.10
C ALA A 714 -47.43 -15.70 -22.85
N ARG A 715 -48.51 -16.45 -22.55
CA ARG A 715 -49.84 -16.16 -23.10
C ARG A 715 -50.41 -14.82 -22.61
N ALA A 716 -50.06 -14.43 -21.38
CA ALA A 716 -50.42 -13.13 -20.81
C ALA A 716 -49.51 -11.98 -21.26
N GLY A 717 -48.51 -12.23 -22.12
CA GLY A 717 -47.54 -11.22 -22.55
C GLY A 717 -46.53 -10.81 -21.46
N ASP A 718 -46.47 -11.55 -20.35
CA ASP A 718 -45.58 -11.29 -19.21
C ASP A 718 -44.21 -12.02 -19.30
N MET A 719 -44.01 -12.76 -20.39
CA MET A 719 -42.76 -13.38 -20.79
C MET A 719 -42.69 -13.45 -22.31
N ALA A 720 -41.50 -13.31 -22.90
CA ALA A 720 -41.35 -13.44 -24.34
C ALA A 720 -41.55 -14.90 -24.80
N LEU A 721 -42.32 -15.11 -25.87
CA LEU A 721 -42.61 -16.43 -26.44
C LEU A 721 -41.34 -17.22 -26.81
N ARG A 722 -40.26 -16.52 -27.21
CA ARG A 722 -38.95 -17.12 -27.46
C ARG A 722 -38.41 -17.87 -26.23
N GLU A 723 -38.57 -17.34 -25.02
CA GLU A 723 -38.03 -17.94 -23.79
C GLU A 723 -38.74 -19.27 -23.48
N LEU A 724 -40.04 -19.32 -23.75
CA LEU A 724 -40.82 -20.56 -23.66
C LEU A 724 -40.31 -21.62 -24.66
N ALA A 725 -39.96 -21.23 -25.88
CA ALA A 725 -39.40 -22.13 -26.88
C ALA A 725 -38.01 -22.66 -26.47
N TYR A 726 -37.13 -21.79 -25.96
CA TYR A 726 -35.80 -22.15 -25.45
C TYR A 726 -35.87 -23.14 -24.28
N LEU A 727 -36.75 -22.88 -23.30
CA LEU A 727 -36.95 -23.77 -22.17
C LEU A 727 -37.58 -25.11 -22.58
N THR A 728 -38.59 -25.08 -23.45
CA THR A 728 -39.27 -26.30 -23.94
C THR A 728 -38.27 -27.25 -24.58
N ASP A 729 -37.38 -26.73 -25.42
CA ASP A 729 -36.36 -27.52 -26.08
C ASP A 729 -35.27 -27.97 -25.10
N ALA A 730 -34.83 -27.12 -24.16
CA ALA A 730 -33.87 -27.48 -23.10
C ALA A 730 -34.34 -28.72 -22.33
N LEU A 731 -35.57 -28.67 -21.82
CA LEU A 731 -36.17 -29.76 -21.04
C LEU A 731 -36.39 -31.01 -21.88
N ARG A 732 -36.78 -30.88 -23.16
CA ARG A 732 -36.94 -32.04 -24.06
C ARG A 732 -35.60 -32.73 -24.31
N VAL A 733 -34.54 -31.98 -24.59
CA VAL A 733 -33.20 -32.53 -24.80
C VAL A 733 -32.66 -33.20 -23.54
N GLN A 734 -32.79 -32.57 -22.38
CA GLN A 734 -32.45 -33.16 -21.07
C GLN A 734 -33.21 -34.47 -20.79
N ARG A 735 -34.39 -34.64 -21.40
CA ARG A 735 -35.25 -35.84 -21.30
C ARG A 735 -35.02 -36.85 -22.42
N GLY A 736 -34.01 -36.68 -23.27
CA GLY A 736 -33.74 -37.53 -24.43
C GLY A 736 -34.83 -37.48 -25.51
N ARG A 737 -35.71 -36.46 -25.49
CA ARG A 737 -36.79 -36.27 -26.46
C ARG A 737 -36.36 -35.34 -27.58
N LYS A 738 -36.96 -35.51 -28.76
CA LYS A 738 -36.76 -34.59 -29.88
C LYS A 738 -37.26 -33.19 -29.50
N GLN A 739 -36.45 -32.18 -29.80
CA GLN A 739 -36.80 -30.77 -29.56
C GLN A 739 -37.83 -30.29 -30.60
N ARG A 740 -38.58 -29.22 -30.30
CA ARG A 740 -39.66 -28.71 -31.16
C ARG A 740 -39.24 -27.53 -32.00
N TYR A 741 -38.40 -26.64 -31.46
CA TYR A 741 -38.07 -25.36 -32.07
C TYR A 741 -36.62 -25.28 -32.59
N GLY A 742 -35.76 -26.24 -32.24
CA GLY A 742 -34.38 -26.29 -32.75
C GLY A 742 -33.44 -25.33 -32.03
N THR A 743 -33.69 -25.00 -30.75
CA THR A 743 -32.88 -24.01 -30.02
C THR A 743 -31.60 -24.58 -29.43
N LYS A 744 -31.49 -25.91 -29.26
CA LYS A 744 -30.34 -26.59 -28.65
C LYS A 744 -29.48 -27.30 -29.69
N PHE A 745 -28.17 -27.18 -29.53
CA PHE A 745 -27.16 -27.71 -30.43
C PHE A 745 -26.27 -28.68 -29.67
N ARG A 746 -25.78 -29.69 -30.38
CA ARG A 746 -24.77 -30.62 -29.90
C ARG A 746 -23.54 -30.55 -30.77
N ARG A 747 -22.40 -30.88 -30.18
CA ARG A 747 -21.15 -31.00 -30.92
C ARG A 747 -21.18 -32.27 -31.78
N ARG A 748 -20.80 -32.16 -33.06
CA ARG A 748 -20.56 -33.29 -33.96
C ARG A 748 -19.27 -33.03 -34.73
N GLY A 749 -18.23 -33.79 -34.41
CA GLY A 749 -16.88 -33.55 -34.94
C GLY A 749 -16.36 -32.16 -34.59
N GLN A 750 -15.94 -31.39 -35.60
CA GLN A 750 -15.44 -30.02 -35.46
C GLN A 750 -16.55 -28.96 -35.49
N GLY A 751 -17.81 -29.33 -35.72
CA GLY A 751 -18.94 -28.40 -35.85
C GLY A 751 -20.04 -28.60 -34.82
N PHE A 752 -21.03 -27.72 -34.88
CA PHE A 752 -22.27 -27.81 -34.12
C PHE A 752 -23.44 -28.09 -35.05
N GLU A 753 -24.28 -29.05 -34.67
CA GLU A 753 -25.55 -29.35 -35.33
C GLU A 753 -26.71 -29.23 -34.33
N PRO A 754 -27.93 -28.89 -34.78
CA PRO A 754 -29.10 -28.94 -33.92
C PRO A 754 -29.30 -30.35 -33.35
N CYS A 755 -29.69 -30.47 -32.08
CA CYS A 755 -30.18 -31.73 -31.53
C CYS A 755 -31.41 -32.25 -32.32
N PRO A 756 -31.74 -33.56 -32.30
CA PRO A 756 -32.84 -34.11 -33.08
C PRO A 756 -34.16 -33.34 -32.93
N ILE A 757 -34.75 -32.92 -34.06
CA ILE A 757 -35.97 -32.10 -34.11
C ILE A 757 -37.18 -32.97 -34.47
N GLU A 758 -38.28 -32.76 -33.78
CA GLU A 758 -39.56 -33.37 -34.11
C GLU A 758 -40.15 -32.71 -35.36
N ARG A 759 -40.48 -33.49 -36.40
CA ARG A 759 -41.04 -32.98 -37.67
C ARG A 759 -40.23 -31.77 -38.20
N PRO A 760 -38.96 -31.97 -38.61
CA PRO A 760 -38.05 -30.87 -38.96
C PRO A 760 -38.57 -30.01 -40.11
N GLY A 761 -39.30 -30.56 -41.08
CA GLY A 761 -39.90 -29.79 -42.18
C GLY A 761 -40.96 -28.76 -41.76
N GLN A 762 -41.40 -28.78 -40.49
CA GLN A 762 -42.36 -27.81 -39.93
C GLN A 762 -41.71 -26.89 -38.87
N VAL A 763 -40.38 -26.94 -38.71
CA VAL A 763 -39.69 -26.24 -37.62
C VAL A 763 -39.80 -24.72 -37.77
N ASP A 764 -39.62 -24.19 -38.98
CA ASP A 764 -39.63 -22.74 -39.20
C ASP A 764 -41.02 -22.13 -39.02
N HIS A 765 -42.09 -22.86 -39.36
CA HIS A 765 -43.46 -22.44 -39.04
C HIS A 765 -43.65 -22.31 -37.51
N ARG A 766 -43.11 -23.25 -36.72
CA ARG A 766 -43.17 -23.18 -35.25
C ARG A 766 -42.26 -22.10 -34.66
N ARG A 767 -41.11 -21.84 -35.29
CA ARG A 767 -40.16 -20.79 -34.89
C ARG A 767 -40.76 -19.42 -35.11
N LEU A 768 -41.39 -19.19 -36.26
CA LEU A 768 -42.11 -17.96 -36.58
C LEU A 768 -43.20 -17.66 -35.54
N ALA A 769 -44.02 -18.66 -35.18
CA ALA A 769 -45.05 -18.52 -34.15
C ALA A 769 -44.53 -18.18 -32.74
N MET A 770 -43.22 -18.38 -32.49
CA MET A 770 -42.55 -18.06 -31.22
C MET A 770 -41.66 -16.82 -31.32
N GLY A 771 -41.66 -16.12 -32.46
CA GLY A 771 -40.78 -14.97 -32.70
C GLY A 771 -39.30 -15.33 -32.81
N LEU A 772 -38.99 -16.52 -33.31
CA LEU A 772 -37.63 -16.99 -33.57
C LEU A 772 -37.28 -16.85 -35.07
N GLU A 773 -36.03 -16.48 -35.36
CA GLU A 773 -35.45 -16.48 -36.72
C GLU A 773 -35.49 -17.87 -37.36
N PRO A 774 -35.45 -18.05 -38.69
CA PRO A 774 -35.35 -19.37 -39.33
C PRO A 774 -34.20 -20.24 -38.78
N LEU A 775 -34.38 -21.56 -38.74
CA LEU A 775 -33.41 -22.48 -38.15
C LEU A 775 -32.05 -22.43 -38.87
N ALA A 776 -32.05 -22.23 -40.19
CA ALA A 776 -30.83 -22.11 -40.98
C ALA A 776 -29.99 -20.90 -40.54
N GLU A 777 -30.61 -19.72 -40.41
CA GLU A 777 -29.96 -18.48 -39.96
C GLU A 777 -29.43 -18.62 -38.53
N TYR A 778 -30.23 -19.19 -37.63
CA TYR A 778 -29.81 -19.46 -36.26
C TYR A 778 -28.60 -20.42 -36.20
N ALA A 779 -28.63 -21.49 -37.00
CA ALA A 779 -27.54 -22.46 -37.05
C ALA A 779 -26.24 -21.83 -37.56
N GLU A 780 -26.31 -20.93 -38.55
CA GLU A 780 -25.15 -20.17 -39.02
C GLU A 780 -24.60 -19.22 -37.96
N ARG A 781 -25.47 -18.54 -37.21
CA ARG A 781 -25.06 -17.67 -36.10
C ARG A 781 -24.33 -18.45 -35.01
N ILE A 782 -24.86 -19.59 -34.61
CA ILE A 782 -24.22 -20.49 -33.64
C ILE A 782 -22.86 -20.95 -34.16
N ARG A 783 -22.76 -21.41 -35.42
CA ARG A 783 -21.47 -21.84 -36.00
C ARG A 783 -20.43 -20.72 -36.03
N ARG A 784 -20.82 -19.48 -36.38
CA ARG A 784 -19.92 -18.31 -36.38
C ARG A 784 -19.41 -17.98 -34.98
N GLN A 785 -20.30 -17.98 -33.98
CA GLN A 785 -19.94 -17.68 -32.59
C GLN A 785 -18.90 -18.67 -32.04
N PHE A 786 -19.04 -19.96 -32.34
CA PHE A 786 -18.10 -20.99 -31.89
C PHE A 786 -16.85 -21.15 -32.79
N ALA A 787 -16.83 -20.58 -34.00
CA ALA A 787 -15.63 -20.48 -34.83
C ALA A 787 -14.70 -19.36 -34.34
N ALA A 788 -15.26 -18.24 -33.84
CA ALA A 788 -14.50 -17.10 -33.34
C ALA A 788 -13.82 -17.34 -31.98
N ALA A 789 -14.34 -18.26 -31.16
CA ALA A 789 -13.75 -18.63 -29.86
C ALA A 789 -12.48 -19.51 -29.95
N ARG A 790 -12.00 -19.82 -31.17
CA ARG A 790 -10.77 -20.58 -31.45
C ARG A 790 -9.61 -19.71 -31.97
N GLY A 791 -9.79 -18.39 -32.05
CA GLY A 791 -8.82 -17.43 -32.56
C GLY A 791 -7.96 -16.82 -31.46
#